data_AF-A0A915MJ45-F1
#
_entry.id   AF-A0A915MJ45-F1
#
_cell.length_a   1.000
_cell.length_b   1.000
_cell.length_c   1.000
_cell.angle_alpha   90.00
_cell.angle_beta   90.00
_cell.angle_gamma   90.00
#
_symmetry.space_group_name_H-M   'P 1'
#
loop_
_entity.id
_entity.type
_entity.pdbx_description
1 polymer ?
#
loop_
_entity_poly.entity_id
_entity_poly.type
_entity_poly.pdbx_seq_one_letter_code
_entity_poly.pdbx_strand_id
1 'polypeptide(L)'
;MYSRNAFLHRFIYSFKINYRNIHNDQLLSSSELFENFVPRQRFELPVKFDRKDWYPKHMHIQMKVMEGKLRTVDLILEVHDSRVALSGRNSNFAQKLFSVRPHILVMNKKDLIDQERYREQIEKHYNYQGVQNIFWTDCTKRVDSQWDALREKMLELLQKELRFNRTVKTEYQVMVIGIPNVGKSSLINAFRKNNLGYEKAHAEGPFPGVTTRVQNRVRIWQVFWVHTVDEAMKLSICNLILESQTSPYYVADYLLYYMNKHKDFSYLNQLKMEEPIDDIRQALIQCCKAFNLRVKSSVFQTTETNTDLWDVFGASTHFLKLFRNGHFNDNFLDRDLLFSNVEADTFKLQEFTGKYLGNKKVMFTERLEFKTPKDCDAMPIYRCVDSNGNFLDENEEPKFTKEFAQKIYMEMTKLNTMDKILYESQRQGRISFYMTSYGEEASHLGSAAALEQRDLIYGQYRETGVLLWRGFSLDQCMNQCYGNKLDPGKGKQMPVHYGDAELNFVTISSPLTTQLPQAVGSAYSFKLSNPTKSSDQQRIKCPVIFFCRNNGYAISTPTSEQYSGDGIAGKGIGYGIHTIRVDGNDVFAVYNATKAARELALTNCPVLIEAMTYRLGHHSTSDDSSAYRSADEVKEWTELDLPILRYRKFLESKGWWNMEMDKQWLSKIKSEVLESFNKAEKVKKLPPDELFNDVYAEIPEALKKQKTELLNHLEKYGEKYPELENFEK
;
A
#
# COMPACT_ATOMS: atom_id res chain seq x y z
N MET A 1 -10.81 3.94 84.88
CA MET A 1 -9.54 4.43 85.48
C MET A 1 -9.05 5.60 84.64
N TYR A 2 -9.38 6.82 85.08
CA TYR A 2 -8.45 7.83 85.66
C TYR A 2 -7.56 8.50 84.61
N SER A 3 -7.33 9.81 84.55
CA SER A 3 -7.94 11.06 85.06
C SER A 3 -7.10 12.17 84.41
N ARG A 4 -7.70 13.20 83.82
CA ARG A 4 -7.73 14.59 84.33
C ARG A 4 -6.41 15.18 84.89
N ASN A 5 -6.10 16.37 84.34
CA ASN A 5 -5.33 17.49 84.91
C ASN A 5 -3.80 17.25 85.04
N ALA A 6 -2.89 18.23 84.98
CA ALA A 6 -3.00 19.65 85.30
C ALA A 6 -1.77 20.41 84.73
N PHE A 7 -1.93 21.73 84.59
CA PHE A 7 -1.01 22.79 85.04
C PHE A 7 0.46 22.81 84.54
N LEU A 8 0.88 23.85 83.81
CA LEU A 8 1.17 25.24 84.21
C LEU A 8 2.66 25.46 84.52
N HIS A 9 3.16 26.59 84.01
CA HIS A 9 4.43 27.28 84.30
C HIS A 9 5.72 26.69 83.71
N ARG A 10 6.24 27.29 82.62
CA ARG A 10 7.03 28.55 82.58
C ARG A 10 8.14 28.58 83.65
N PHE A 11 9.38 28.42 83.19
CA PHE A 11 10.52 29.20 83.72
C PHE A 11 11.50 29.55 82.57
N ILE A 12 11.60 30.87 82.31
CA ILE A 12 12.77 31.69 81.89
C ILE A 12 13.30 31.52 80.45
N TYR A 13 13.03 32.45 79.51
CA TYR A 13 13.64 33.79 79.22
C TYR A 13 15.12 33.74 78.76
N SER A 14 15.37 33.68 77.44
CA SER A 14 15.75 34.77 76.49
C SER A 14 17.25 35.16 76.54
N PHE A 15 18.03 35.16 75.45
CA PHE A 15 17.88 35.98 74.24
C PHE A 15 18.53 35.38 72.95
N LYS A 16 17.91 35.72 71.80
CA LYS A 16 18.30 35.72 70.36
C LYS A 16 19.30 34.68 69.80
N ILE A 17 18.83 33.93 68.80
CA ILE A 17 19.41 32.69 68.25
C ILE A 17 20.05 32.86 66.85
N ASN A 18 21.06 31.99 66.67
CA ASN A 18 22.00 31.62 65.61
C ASN A 18 21.64 31.56 64.10
N TYR A 19 22.72 31.66 63.31
CA TYR A 19 22.93 31.10 61.97
C TYR A 19 22.90 29.56 61.96
N ARG A 20 22.00 28.93 61.17
CA ARG A 20 22.25 27.85 60.19
C ARG A 20 20.96 27.08 59.82
N ASN A 21 20.67 27.07 58.51
CA ASN A 21 20.12 26.00 57.67
C ASN A 21 18.87 25.19 58.09
N ILE A 22 18.00 25.06 57.08
CA ILE A 22 16.90 24.10 56.86
C ILE A 22 15.57 24.49 57.52
N HIS A 23 14.70 25.11 56.72
CA HIS A 23 13.40 24.51 56.42
C HIS A 23 12.93 24.97 55.04
N ASN A 24 12.79 23.97 54.16
CA ASN A 24 11.90 24.06 53.00
C ASN A 24 10.50 24.35 53.53
N ASP A 25 9.99 25.55 53.29
CA ASP A 25 8.55 25.70 53.11
C ASP A 25 8.23 25.00 51.80
N GLN A 26 7.90 23.70 51.91
CA GLN A 26 7.16 23.02 50.88
C GLN A 26 5.86 23.78 50.70
N LEU A 27 5.77 24.58 49.63
CA LEU A 27 4.51 24.79 48.94
C LEU A 27 4.01 23.39 48.59
N LEU A 28 3.14 22.84 49.45
CA LEU A 28 2.31 21.69 49.10
C LEU A 28 1.74 21.98 47.72
N SER A 29 1.94 21.05 46.79
CA SER A 29 1.29 21.14 45.49
C SER A 29 -0.21 21.32 45.75
N SER A 30 -0.89 22.23 45.07
CA SER A 30 -2.33 22.47 45.27
C SER A 30 -3.18 21.19 45.13
N SER A 31 -2.62 20.11 44.57
CA SER A 31 -3.18 18.76 44.52
C SER A 31 -3.25 18.02 45.86
N GLU A 32 -2.37 18.30 46.83
CA GLU A 32 -2.35 17.64 48.16
C GLU A 32 -3.33 18.28 49.15
N LEU A 33 -3.68 19.55 48.96
CA LEU A 33 -4.59 20.31 49.83
C LEU A 33 -6.07 19.90 49.69
N PHE A 34 -6.44 19.26 48.58
CA PHE A 34 -7.84 18.93 48.25
C PHE A 34 -8.06 17.46 47.87
N GLU A 35 -7.30 16.53 48.45
CA GLU A 35 -7.41 15.09 48.14
C GLU A 35 -8.83 14.51 48.28
N ASN A 36 -9.65 15.09 49.16
CA ASN A 36 -11.02 14.64 49.43
C ASN A 36 -12.09 15.25 48.49
N PHE A 37 -11.72 16.15 47.57
CA PHE A 37 -12.68 16.71 46.61
C PHE A 37 -13.00 15.69 45.52
N VAL A 38 -14.28 15.34 45.39
CA VAL A 38 -14.77 14.37 44.39
C VAL A 38 -15.49 15.12 43.27
N PRO A 39 -14.88 15.26 42.08
CA PRO A 39 -15.53 15.87 40.94
C PRO A 39 -16.58 14.94 40.32
N ARG A 40 -17.52 15.51 39.56
CA ARG A 40 -18.48 14.72 38.78
C ARG A 40 -17.73 13.82 37.80
N GLN A 41 -18.24 12.59 37.65
CA GLN A 41 -17.60 11.58 36.83
C GLN A 41 -17.84 11.81 35.32
N ARG A 42 -18.92 12.50 34.97
CA ARG A 42 -19.33 12.75 33.58
C ARG A 42 -19.87 14.16 33.42
N PHE A 43 -19.64 14.72 32.23
CA PHE A 43 -20.25 15.96 31.80
C PHE A 43 -21.58 15.67 31.08
N GLU A 44 -22.67 16.29 31.53
CA GLU A 44 -24.00 16.12 30.95
C GLU A 44 -24.56 17.45 30.46
N LEU A 45 -25.05 17.45 29.22
CA LEU A 45 -25.78 18.58 28.65
C LEU A 45 -27.27 18.48 28.98
N PRO A 46 -27.98 19.61 29.15
CA PRO A 46 -29.41 19.59 29.44
C PRO A 46 -30.23 18.94 28.31
N VAL A 47 -31.33 18.29 28.66
CA VAL A 47 -32.18 17.49 27.75
C VAL A 47 -32.69 18.29 26.53
N LYS A 48 -32.82 19.61 26.64
CA LYS A 48 -33.27 20.51 25.56
C LYS A 48 -32.12 21.14 24.76
N PHE A 49 -30.88 20.70 24.94
CA PHE A 49 -29.73 21.24 24.22
C PHE A 49 -29.77 20.82 22.74
N ASP A 50 -29.98 21.78 21.82
CA ASP A 50 -30.03 21.49 20.39
C ASP A 50 -28.62 21.23 19.83
N ARG A 51 -28.35 19.96 19.53
CA ARG A 51 -27.07 19.55 18.93
C ARG A 51 -26.97 19.92 17.45
N LYS A 52 -28.08 20.28 16.77
CA LYS A 52 -28.11 20.50 15.31
C LYS A 52 -27.28 21.71 14.87
N ASP A 53 -27.04 22.68 15.75
CA ASP A 53 -26.29 23.91 15.45
C ASP A 53 -24.77 23.73 15.51
N TRP A 54 -24.27 22.61 16.06
CA TRP A 54 -22.84 22.26 16.05
C TRP A 54 -22.38 21.70 14.68
N TYR A 55 -23.31 21.57 13.72
CA TYR A 55 -23.10 20.96 12.40
C TYR A 55 -23.45 21.91 11.25
N PRO A 56 -22.47 22.59 10.64
CA PRO A 56 -22.73 23.38 9.44
C PRO A 56 -23.00 22.46 8.22
N LYS A 57 -24.26 22.40 7.75
CA LYS A 57 -24.65 21.72 6.49
C LYS A 57 -23.81 22.11 5.25
N HIS A 58 -23.14 23.26 5.29
CA HIS A 58 -22.26 23.78 4.23
C HIS A 58 -20.92 23.01 4.08
N MET A 59 -20.56 22.13 5.01
CA MET A 59 -19.24 21.46 5.03
C MET A 59 -19.07 20.38 3.96
N HIS A 60 -20.11 19.61 3.63
CA HIS A 60 -20.05 18.61 2.55
C HIS A 60 -19.80 19.23 1.19
N ILE A 61 -20.35 20.42 0.95
CA ILE A 61 -20.17 21.17 -0.29
C ILE A 61 -18.72 21.66 -0.38
N GLN A 62 -18.16 22.17 0.72
CA GLN A 62 -16.78 22.64 0.77
C GLN A 62 -15.77 21.50 0.55
N MET A 63 -16.06 20.29 1.05
CA MET A 63 -15.24 19.10 0.81
C MET A 63 -15.16 18.70 -0.67
N LYS A 64 -16.31 18.55 -1.34
CA LYS A 64 -16.33 18.22 -2.78
C LYS A 64 -15.61 19.26 -3.63
N VAL A 65 -15.72 20.55 -3.26
CA VAL A 65 -15.02 21.64 -3.96
C VAL A 65 -13.51 21.60 -3.70
N MET A 66 -13.08 21.18 -2.51
CA MET A 66 -11.66 21.02 -2.17
C MET A 66 -11.05 19.82 -2.90
N GLU A 67 -11.73 18.67 -2.91
CA GLU A 67 -11.32 17.46 -3.64
C GLU A 67 -11.09 17.76 -5.14
N GLY A 68 -12.00 18.53 -5.77
CA GLY A 68 -11.86 18.94 -7.16
C GLY A 68 -10.63 19.82 -7.45
N LYS A 69 -10.02 20.44 -6.43
CA LYS A 69 -8.85 21.33 -6.55
C LYS A 69 -7.53 20.70 -6.13
N LEU A 70 -7.54 19.52 -5.49
CA LEU A 70 -6.30 18.82 -5.09
C LEU A 70 -5.38 18.53 -6.28
N ARG A 71 -5.94 18.40 -7.48
CA ARG A 71 -5.18 18.23 -8.73
C ARG A 71 -4.25 19.41 -9.05
N THR A 72 -4.52 20.61 -8.52
CA THR A 72 -3.69 21.80 -8.78
C THR A 72 -2.77 22.18 -7.62
N VAL A 73 -2.88 21.50 -6.47
CA VAL A 73 -2.09 21.76 -5.27
C VAL A 73 -0.82 20.91 -5.28
N ASP A 74 0.30 21.52 -4.92
CA ASP A 74 1.63 20.88 -4.86
C ASP A 74 2.06 20.52 -3.43
N LEU A 75 1.58 21.25 -2.42
CA LEU A 75 1.90 20.99 -1.01
C LEU A 75 0.73 21.39 -0.11
N ILE A 76 0.52 20.62 0.96
CA ILE A 76 -0.50 20.90 1.96
C ILE A 76 0.14 21.30 3.29
N LEU A 77 -0.28 22.45 3.84
CA LEU A 77 0.02 22.89 5.21
C LEU A 77 -1.24 22.74 6.07
N GLU A 78 -1.25 21.76 6.98
CA GLU A 78 -2.32 21.53 7.95
C GLU A 78 -2.00 22.29 9.26
N VAL A 79 -2.85 23.23 9.67
CA VAL A 79 -2.59 24.10 10.85
C VAL A 79 -3.52 23.75 12.00
N HIS A 80 -2.96 23.38 13.15
CA HIS A 80 -3.69 23.03 14.37
C HIS A 80 -3.33 23.94 15.55
N ASP A 81 -4.23 23.97 16.54
CA ASP A 81 -3.99 24.60 17.84
C ASP A 81 -3.38 23.56 18.79
N SER A 82 -2.17 23.83 19.30
CA SER A 82 -1.40 22.89 20.14
C SER A 82 -2.13 22.44 21.41
N ARG A 83 -3.08 23.24 21.92
CA ARG A 83 -3.88 22.89 23.11
C ARG A 83 -4.84 21.73 22.88
N VAL A 84 -5.21 21.49 21.63
CA VAL A 84 -6.09 20.40 21.17
C VAL A 84 -5.43 19.68 20.00
N ALA A 85 -4.16 19.29 20.17
CA ALA A 85 -3.37 18.69 19.11
C ALA A 85 -4.11 17.50 18.47
N LEU A 86 -4.67 16.59 19.28
CA LEU A 86 -5.33 15.36 18.83
C LEU A 86 -6.80 15.59 18.48
N SER A 87 -7.59 16.21 19.36
CA SER A 87 -9.02 16.48 19.14
C SER A 87 -9.29 17.46 17.99
N GLY A 88 -8.30 18.31 17.68
CA GLY A 88 -8.34 19.26 16.57
C GLY A 88 -8.11 18.65 15.19
N ARG A 89 -7.89 17.33 15.09
CA ARG A 89 -7.65 16.64 13.83
C ARG A 89 -8.80 15.73 13.44
N ASN A 90 -9.16 15.72 12.16
CA ASN A 90 -10.12 14.76 11.64
C ASN A 90 -9.44 13.58 10.93
N SER A 91 -9.67 12.35 11.42
CA SER A 91 -9.03 11.13 10.90
C SER A 91 -9.52 10.70 9.50
N ASN A 92 -10.82 10.86 9.21
CA ASN A 92 -11.39 10.56 7.89
C ASN A 92 -10.88 11.52 6.80
N PHE A 93 -10.66 12.78 7.17
CA PHE A 93 -10.08 13.80 6.32
C PHE A 93 -8.60 13.50 6.02
N ALA A 94 -7.85 13.06 7.03
CA ALA A 94 -6.43 12.76 6.90
C ALA A 94 -6.15 11.60 5.93
N GLN A 95 -6.92 10.51 6.03
CA GLN A 95 -6.71 9.32 5.18
C GLN A 95 -6.95 9.59 3.69
N LYS A 96 -7.88 10.48 3.34
CA LYS A 96 -8.25 10.75 1.94
C LYS A 96 -7.37 11.78 1.23
N LEU A 97 -6.80 12.74 1.96
CA LEU A 97 -5.97 13.81 1.36
C LEU A 97 -4.48 13.48 1.32
N PHE A 98 -3.95 12.80 2.34
CA PHE A 98 -2.51 12.71 2.56
C PHE A 98 -1.83 11.53 1.85
N SER A 99 -2.59 10.64 1.21
CA SER A 99 -2.04 9.59 0.34
C SER A 99 -1.57 10.10 -1.03
N VAL A 100 -1.94 11.35 -1.40
CA VAL A 100 -1.80 11.87 -2.78
C VAL A 100 -0.81 13.04 -2.89
N ARG A 101 -0.49 13.75 -1.79
CA ARG A 101 0.32 14.98 -1.80
C ARG A 101 1.25 15.12 -0.60
N PRO A 102 2.39 15.82 -0.73
CA PRO A 102 3.28 16.06 0.38
C PRO A 102 2.61 16.99 1.40
N HIS A 103 2.94 16.79 2.67
CA HIS A 103 2.19 17.34 3.79
C HIS A 103 3.12 17.78 4.93
N ILE A 104 2.86 18.98 5.48
CA ILE A 104 3.47 19.48 6.73
C ILE A 104 2.35 19.82 7.71
N LEU A 105 2.47 19.28 8.92
CA LEU A 105 1.59 19.56 10.04
C LEU A 105 2.18 20.69 10.90
N VAL A 106 1.50 21.82 10.96
CA VAL A 106 1.88 23.00 11.73
C VAL A 106 1.14 23.02 13.07
N MET A 107 1.86 22.79 14.16
CA MET A 107 1.38 22.97 15.53
C MET A 107 1.54 24.42 15.96
N ASN A 108 0.45 25.18 15.90
CA ASN A 108 0.40 26.60 16.23
C ASN A 108 0.00 26.85 17.69
N LYS A 109 0.41 28.00 18.25
CA LYS A 109 0.22 28.38 19.67
C LYS A 109 0.97 27.44 20.62
N LYS A 110 2.17 27.02 20.21
CA LYS A 110 3.06 26.15 20.99
C LYS A 110 3.46 26.74 22.35
N ASP A 111 3.27 28.05 22.53
CA ASP A 111 3.55 28.81 23.75
C ASP A 111 2.45 28.69 24.80
N LEU A 112 1.26 28.22 24.41
CA LEU A 112 0.15 27.96 25.31
C LEU A 112 0.15 26.52 25.85
N ILE A 113 1.22 25.73 25.61
CA ILE A 113 1.35 24.38 26.16
C ILE A 113 2.76 24.18 26.71
N ASP A 114 2.90 23.26 27.67
CA ASP A 114 4.19 22.78 28.14
C ASP A 114 4.80 21.82 27.10
N GLN A 115 5.77 22.34 26.33
CA GLN A 115 6.43 21.55 25.29
C GLN A 115 7.35 20.46 25.85
N GLU A 116 7.99 20.68 27.00
CA GLU A 116 8.87 19.66 27.60
C GLU A 116 8.05 18.44 28.00
N ARG A 117 6.81 18.68 28.46
CA ARG A 117 5.91 17.63 28.89
C ARG A 117 5.20 16.87 27.76
N TYR A 118 4.83 17.55 26.66
CA TYR A 118 3.90 16.98 25.68
C TYR A 118 4.45 16.78 24.26
N ARG A 119 5.51 17.49 23.88
CA ARG A 119 5.95 17.54 22.47
C ARG A 119 6.36 16.18 21.95
N GLU A 120 7.18 15.45 22.69
CA GLU A 120 7.71 14.15 22.25
C GLU A 120 6.58 13.12 22.07
N GLN A 121 5.61 13.07 22.99
CA GLN A 121 4.50 12.13 22.92
C GLN A 121 3.56 12.48 21.76
N ILE A 122 3.30 13.76 21.51
CA ILE A 122 2.48 14.21 20.38
C ILE A 122 3.17 13.89 19.05
N GLU A 123 4.47 14.16 18.94
CA GLU A 123 5.25 13.82 17.75
C GLU A 123 5.27 12.30 17.52
N LYS A 124 5.45 11.49 18.57
CA LYS A 124 5.33 10.02 18.49
C LYS A 124 3.96 9.60 17.98
N HIS A 125 2.87 10.13 18.55
CA HIS A 125 1.50 9.82 18.14
C HIS A 125 1.28 10.04 16.63
N TYR A 126 1.78 11.16 16.10
CA TYR A 126 1.65 11.48 14.67
C TYR A 126 2.60 10.70 13.76
N ASN A 127 3.82 10.44 14.22
CA ASN A 127 4.77 9.59 13.51
C ASN A 127 4.21 8.17 13.32
N TYR A 128 3.50 7.61 14.31
CA TYR A 128 2.79 6.33 14.19
C TYR A 128 1.69 6.34 13.11
N GLN A 129 1.12 7.51 12.83
CA GLN A 129 0.11 7.70 11.77
C GLN A 129 0.73 8.06 10.41
N GLY A 130 2.05 7.99 10.27
CA GLY A 130 2.76 8.30 9.03
C GLY A 130 3.00 9.80 8.77
N VAL A 131 2.73 10.67 9.74
CA VAL A 131 2.99 12.12 9.62
C VAL A 131 4.40 12.41 10.14
N GLN A 132 5.35 12.61 9.24
CA GLN A 132 6.76 12.80 9.59
C GLN A 132 7.18 14.27 9.70
N ASN A 133 6.50 15.18 9.00
CA ASN A 133 6.87 16.59 8.96
C ASN A 133 5.97 17.40 9.91
N ILE A 134 6.43 17.55 11.16
CA ILE A 134 5.72 18.31 12.20
C ILE A 134 6.50 19.57 12.53
N PHE A 135 5.86 20.73 12.44
CA PHE A 135 6.47 22.03 12.65
C PHE A 135 5.77 22.80 13.77
N TRP A 136 6.49 23.14 14.83
CA TRP A 136 5.96 23.83 16.00
C TRP A 136 6.23 25.33 15.93
N THR A 137 5.17 26.14 15.96
CA THR A 137 5.28 27.60 15.88
C THR A 137 4.27 28.33 16.76
N ASP A 138 4.50 29.63 16.90
CA ASP A 138 3.47 30.59 17.25
C ASP A 138 3.38 31.59 16.09
N CYS A 139 2.28 31.51 15.33
CA CYS A 139 2.04 32.34 14.15
C CYS A 139 1.91 33.83 14.48
N THR A 140 1.77 34.20 15.76
CA THR A 140 1.70 35.58 16.22
C THR A 140 3.06 36.14 16.64
N LYS A 141 3.95 35.29 17.20
CA LYS A 141 5.33 35.65 17.55
C LYS A 141 6.24 35.50 16.32
N ARG A 142 6.58 36.64 15.74
CA ARG A 142 7.33 36.78 14.49
C ARG A 142 8.84 36.55 14.71
N VAL A 143 9.25 35.31 14.95
CA VAL A 143 10.67 34.92 15.09
C VAL A 143 11.20 34.40 13.75
N ASP A 144 12.10 35.13 13.11
CA ASP A 144 12.53 34.88 11.73
C ASP A 144 13.15 33.49 11.51
N SER A 145 13.96 33.00 12.46
CA SER A 145 14.63 31.69 12.34
C SER A 145 13.69 30.49 12.27
N GLN A 146 12.48 30.59 12.85
CA GLN A 146 11.49 29.51 12.78
C GLN A 146 10.83 29.46 11.40
N TRP A 147 10.60 30.63 10.79
CA TRP A 147 9.99 30.72 9.47
C TRP A 147 10.92 30.28 8.36
N ASP A 148 12.23 30.55 8.52
CA ASP A 148 13.25 30.05 7.60
C ASP A 148 13.27 28.51 7.59
N ALA A 149 13.21 27.87 8.77
CA ALA A 149 13.16 26.41 8.87
C ALA A 149 11.92 25.79 8.20
N LEU A 150 10.74 26.40 8.36
CA LEU A 150 9.53 25.94 7.67
C LEU A 150 9.67 26.12 6.15
N ARG A 151 10.21 27.26 5.69
CA ARG A 151 10.43 27.54 4.26
C ARG A 151 11.39 26.53 3.64
N GLU A 152 12.52 26.24 4.30
CA GLU A 152 13.49 25.24 3.86
C GLU A 152 12.83 23.87 3.72
N LYS A 153 12.04 23.45 4.72
CA LYS A 153 11.32 22.17 4.67
C LYS A 153 10.29 22.10 3.54
N MET A 154 9.58 23.19 3.29
CA MET A 154 8.64 23.28 2.17
C MET A 154 9.36 23.12 0.83
N LEU A 155 10.49 23.79 0.63
CA LEU A 155 11.28 23.69 -0.60
C LEU A 155 11.85 22.28 -0.78
N GLU A 156 12.34 21.65 0.28
CA GLU A 156 12.83 20.26 0.26
C GLU A 156 11.75 19.29 -0.25
N LEU A 157 10.53 19.38 0.28
CA LEU A 157 9.42 18.51 -0.13
C LEU A 157 8.96 18.80 -1.57
N LEU A 158 8.91 20.08 -1.95
CA LEU A 158 8.49 20.52 -3.27
C LEU A 158 9.48 20.16 -4.39
N GLN A 159 10.78 20.04 -4.07
CA GLN A 159 11.81 19.62 -5.02
C GLN A 159 11.88 18.09 -5.21
N LYS A 160 11.41 17.31 -4.24
CA LYS A 160 11.43 15.84 -4.28
C LYS A 160 10.31 15.23 -5.14
N GLU A 161 9.23 15.96 -5.44
CA GLU A 161 8.15 15.44 -6.27
C GLU A 161 8.36 15.64 -7.78
N LEU A 162 8.16 14.56 -8.55
CA LEU A 162 8.12 14.58 -10.02
C LEU A 162 6.82 15.23 -10.51
N ARG A 163 6.91 16.46 -11.03
CA ARG A 163 5.77 17.21 -11.57
C ARG A 163 5.41 16.76 -12.99
N PHE A 164 4.61 15.69 -13.12
CA PHE A 164 4.23 15.10 -14.42
C PHE A 164 3.49 16.05 -15.39
N ASN A 165 2.85 17.13 -14.93
CA ASN A 165 1.83 17.82 -15.73
C ASN A 165 2.07 19.28 -16.14
N ARG A 166 3.20 19.95 -15.84
CA ARG A 166 3.38 21.38 -16.20
C ARG A 166 4.85 21.82 -16.34
N THR A 167 5.47 21.52 -17.46
CA THR A 167 6.76 22.12 -17.90
C THR A 167 6.69 23.64 -18.13
N VAL A 168 5.51 24.26 -18.06
CA VAL A 168 5.30 25.69 -18.36
C VAL A 168 5.07 26.56 -17.10
N LYS A 169 4.79 25.99 -15.91
CA LYS A 169 4.52 26.79 -14.70
C LYS A 169 5.71 26.81 -13.75
N THR A 170 6.28 27.99 -13.53
CA THR A 170 7.40 28.25 -12.62
C THR A 170 6.99 28.43 -11.15
N GLU A 171 5.69 28.40 -10.83
CA GLU A 171 5.16 28.67 -9.49
C GLU A 171 4.69 27.39 -8.76
N TYR A 172 4.77 27.39 -7.42
CA TYR A 172 4.24 26.35 -6.54
C TYR A 172 2.90 26.78 -5.92
N GLN A 173 1.93 25.87 -5.87
CA GLN A 173 0.63 26.07 -5.21
C GLN A 173 0.59 25.33 -3.88
N VAL A 174 0.63 26.11 -2.79
CA VAL A 174 0.49 25.60 -1.43
C VAL A 174 -0.94 25.80 -0.94
N MET A 175 -1.55 24.75 -0.41
CA MET A 175 -2.87 24.81 0.21
C MET A 175 -2.74 24.82 1.73
N VAL A 176 -3.29 25.85 2.38
CA VAL A 176 -3.34 25.95 3.86
C VAL A 176 -4.72 25.56 4.36
N ILE A 177 -4.76 24.54 5.21
CA ILE A 177 -6.00 23.95 5.75
C ILE A 177 -5.98 23.89 7.28
N GLY A 178 -7.16 23.73 7.89
CA GLY A 178 -7.31 23.63 9.35
C GLY A 178 -8.63 24.23 9.85
N ILE A 179 -9.00 23.93 11.09
CA ILE A 179 -10.24 24.39 11.75
C ILE A 179 -10.28 25.94 11.82
N PRO A 180 -11.45 26.62 11.81
CA PRO A 180 -11.52 28.06 12.10
C PRO A 180 -10.65 28.50 13.29
N ASN A 181 -10.09 29.71 13.23
CA ASN A 181 -9.33 30.35 14.32
C ASN A 181 -8.06 29.63 14.84
N VAL A 182 -7.60 28.56 14.19
CA VAL A 182 -6.31 27.89 14.49
C VAL A 182 -5.07 28.71 14.13
N GLY A 183 -5.23 29.87 13.47
CA GLY A 183 -4.13 30.76 13.07
C GLY A 183 -3.67 30.66 11.62
N LYS A 184 -4.50 30.12 10.71
CA LYS A 184 -4.21 30.06 9.25
C LYS A 184 -3.92 31.43 8.63
N SER A 185 -4.72 32.45 8.98
CA SER A 185 -4.52 33.82 8.46
C SER A 185 -3.19 34.39 8.96
N SER A 186 -2.89 34.19 10.24
CA SER A 186 -1.65 34.63 10.87
C SER A 186 -0.42 33.94 10.23
N LEU A 187 -0.52 32.64 9.94
CA LEU A 187 0.48 31.88 9.19
C LEU A 187 0.74 32.50 7.80
N ILE A 188 -0.33 32.76 7.04
CA ILE A 188 -0.21 33.35 5.70
C ILE A 188 0.37 34.77 5.76
N ASN A 189 -0.06 35.57 6.73
CA ASN A 189 0.45 36.92 6.93
C ASN A 189 1.94 36.92 7.31
N ALA A 190 2.38 35.96 8.13
CA ALA A 190 3.79 35.77 8.45
C ALA A 190 4.63 35.46 7.19
N PHE A 191 4.16 34.53 6.33
CA PHE A 191 4.82 34.23 5.06
C PHE A 191 4.89 35.42 4.10
N ARG A 192 3.84 36.24 4.03
CA ARG A 192 3.80 37.40 3.12
C ARG A 192 4.76 38.50 3.54
N LYS A 193 4.91 38.76 4.83
CA LYS A 193 5.83 39.79 5.32
C LYS A 193 7.28 39.36 5.09
N ASN A 194 7.64 38.13 5.47
CA ASN A 194 9.02 37.66 5.45
C ASN A 194 9.57 37.38 4.04
N ASN A 195 8.70 37.09 3.05
CA ASN A 195 9.15 36.78 1.68
C ASN A 195 8.82 37.87 0.64
N LEU A 196 7.88 38.80 0.89
CA LEU A 196 7.40 39.75 -0.12
C LEU A 196 7.46 41.24 0.29
N GLY A 197 7.91 41.57 1.51
CA GLY A 197 8.12 42.96 1.94
C GLY A 197 6.86 43.83 2.09
N TYR A 198 5.66 43.24 2.10
CA TYR A 198 4.40 43.99 2.26
C TYR A 198 4.06 44.21 3.74
N GLU A 199 3.93 45.48 4.16
CA GLU A 199 3.70 45.86 5.57
C GLU A 199 2.21 45.89 6.02
N LYS A 200 1.24 45.98 5.10
CA LYS A 200 -0.19 46.08 5.48
C LYS A 200 -0.78 44.69 5.80
N ALA A 201 -1.08 44.46 7.07
CA ALA A 201 -1.81 43.28 7.55
C ALA A 201 -3.24 43.24 6.98
N HIS A 202 -3.74 42.04 6.62
CA HIS A 202 -5.18 41.85 6.42
C HIS A 202 -5.90 41.84 7.77
N ALA A 203 -7.12 42.38 7.82
CA ALA A 203 -7.93 42.40 9.03
C ALA A 203 -8.18 40.97 9.55
N GLU A 204 -7.59 40.64 10.70
CA GLU A 204 -7.92 39.46 11.49
C GLU A 204 -9.03 39.85 12.47
N GLY A 205 -10.29 39.57 12.11
CA GLY A 205 -11.43 39.80 13.00
C GLY A 205 -11.65 38.61 13.95
N PRO A 206 -12.23 38.83 15.15
CA PRO A 206 -12.52 37.78 16.13
C PRO A 206 -13.65 36.80 15.71
N PHE A 207 -14.28 37.02 14.56
CA PHE A 207 -15.40 36.23 14.03
C PHE A 207 -14.99 35.39 12.81
N PRO A 208 -15.46 34.14 12.67
CA PRO A 208 -15.24 33.31 11.48
C PRO A 208 -15.73 33.99 10.20
N GLY A 209 -14.87 34.08 9.18
CA GLY A 209 -15.24 34.55 7.84
C GLY A 209 -14.71 35.92 7.41
N VAL A 210 -13.87 36.60 8.20
CA VAL A 210 -13.43 37.99 7.89
C VAL A 210 -12.29 38.08 6.85
N THR A 211 -11.63 36.98 6.44
CA THR A 211 -10.61 37.04 5.38
C THR A 211 -11.23 36.92 3.98
N THR A 212 -11.78 38.02 3.45
CA THR A 212 -12.27 38.08 2.06
C THR A 212 -11.23 38.70 1.13
N ARG A 213 -10.55 37.82 0.38
CA ARG A 213 -9.70 38.11 -0.80
C ARG A 213 -8.34 38.77 -0.53
N VAL A 214 -7.29 37.97 -0.67
CA VAL A 214 -5.94 38.45 -1.02
C VAL A 214 -5.85 38.46 -2.56
N GLN A 215 -5.47 39.58 -3.17
CA GLN A 215 -5.44 39.75 -4.64
C GLN A 215 -4.41 38.87 -5.38
N ASN A 216 -3.53 38.16 -4.67
CA ASN A 216 -2.69 37.08 -5.23
C ASN A 216 -2.99 35.76 -4.49
N ARG A 217 -3.16 34.66 -5.25
CA ARG A 217 -3.94 33.47 -4.89
C ARG A 217 -3.47 32.74 -3.62
N VAL A 218 -4.14 33.02 -2.50
CA VAL A 218 -4.23 32.11 -1.34
C VAL A 218 -5.71 31.99 -0.95
N ARG A 219 -6.29 30.78 -1.07
CA ARG A 219 -7.66 30.50 -0.59
C ARG A 219 -7.57 29.61 0.66
N ILE A 220 -8.08 30.13 1.76
CA ILE A 220 -8.15 29.45 3.06
C ILE A 220 -9.45 28.62 3.11
N TRP A 221 -9.37 27.34 3.47
CA TRP A 221 -10.54 26.47 3.64
C TRP A 221 -10.76 26.12 5.11
N GLN A 222 -12.02 25.90 5.49
CA GLN A 222 -12.44 25.52 6.85
C GLN A 222 -13.23 24.22 6.75
N VAL A 223 -12.63 23.09 7.13
CA VAL A 223 -13.33 21.80 7.14
C VAL A 223 -13.05 21.13 8.47
N PHE A 224 -14.11 20.74 9.19
CA PHE A 224 -13.98 19.92 10.38
C PHE A 224 -15.25 19.11 10.63
N TRP A 225 -15.13 17.91 11.20
CA TRP A 225 -16.26 17.15 11.72
C TRP A 225 -16.04 16.85 13.19
N VAL A 226 -17.04 17.18 14.01
CA VAL A 226 -17.07 16.88 15.44
C VAL A 226 -17.83 15.56 15.63
N HIS A 227 -17.21 14.57 16.25
CA HIS A 227 -17.82 13.25 16.49
C HIS A 227 -18.44 13.14 17.88
N THR A 228 -17.86 13.82 18.87
CA THR A 228 -18.29 13.72 20.28
C THR A 228 -18.56 15.08 20.92
N VAL A 229 -19.35 15.08 22.00
CA VAL A 229 -19.57 16.27 22.83
C VAL A 229 -18.26 16.78 23.44
N ASP A 230 -17.35 15.86 23.79
CA ASP A 230 -16.05 16.15 24.37
C ASP A 230 -15.17 16.96 23.40
N GLU A 231 -15.04 16.50 22.16
CA GLU A 231 -14.34 17.22 21.09
C GLU A 231 -14.96 18.61 20.85
N ALA A 232 -16.29 18.69 20.78
CA ALA A 232 -17.01 19.95 20.57
C ALA A 232 -16.64 20.99 21.64
N MET A 233 -16.61 20.57 22.90
CA MET A 233 -16.34 21.46 24.03
C MET A 233 -14.87 21.90 24.06
N LYS A 234 -13.93 20.99 23.83
CA LYS A 234 -12.50 21.33 23.74
C LYS A 234 -12.20 22.36 22.65
N LEU A 235 -12.82 22.18 21.48
CA LEU A 235 -12.72 23.12 20.36
C LEU A 235 -13.35 24.48 20.70
N SER A 236 -14.48 24.47 21.41
CA SER A 236 -15.17 25.70 21.86
C SER A 236 -14.38 26.48 22.90
N ILE A 237 -13.74 25.79 23.85
CA ILE A 237 -12.80 26.40 24.80
C ILE A 237 -11.69 27.14 24.05
N CYS A 238 -11.12 26.51 23.01
CA CYS A 238 -10.05 27.10 22.19
C CYS A 238 -10.51 28.18 21.20
N ASN A 239 -11.81 28.49 21.14
CA ASN A 239 -12.45 29.41 20.18
C ASN A 239 -12.36 28.95 18.71
N LEU A 240 -12.42 27.64 18.46
CA LEU A 240 -12.29 27.05 17.12
C LEU A 240 -13.64 26.77 16.43
N ILE A 241 -14.75 26.93 17.16
CA ILE A 241 -16.14 26.83 16.68
C ILE A 241 -16.86 28.16 16.98
N LEU A 242 -17.88 28.53 16.20
CA LEU A 242 -18.66 29.76 16.39
C LEU A 242 -19.35 29.80 17.77
N GLU A 243 -19.14 30.88 18.53
CA GLU A 243 -19.83 31.10 19.82
C GLU A 243 -21.36 31.24 19.67
N SER A 244 -21.88 31.61 18.49
CA SER A 244 -23.31 31.59 18.23
C SER A 244 -23.91 30.18 18.21
N GLN A 245 -23.07 29.15 18.11
CA GLN A 245 -23.44 27.74 18.10
C GLN A 245 -23.25 27.09 19.48
N THR A 246 -22.57 27.75 20.42
CA THR A 246 -22.22 27.19 21.74
C THR A 246 -22.44 28.23 22.84
N SER A 247 -23.27 27.91 23.83
CA SER A 247 -23.49 28.84 24.95
C SER A 247 -22.22 28.92 25.83
N PRO A 248 -21.62 30.13 26.04
CA PRO A 248 -20.40 30.29 26.83
C PRO A 248 -20.51 29.73 28.24
N TYR A 249 -21.72 29.68 28.80
CA TYR A 249 -22.00 29.08 30.09
C TYR A 249 -21.68 27.57 30.11
N TYR A 250 -22.12 26.79 29.11
CA TYR A 250 -21.86 25.34 29.08
C TYR A 250 -20.40 25.02 28.71
N VAL A 251 -19.76 25.88 27.93
CA VAL A 251 -18.33 25.74 27.63
C VAL A 251 -17.50 26.01 28.88
N ALA A 252 -17.86 27.03 29.67
CA ALA A 252 -17.26 27.32 30.97
C ALA A 252 -17.51 26.18 31.97
N ASP A 253 -18.71 25.59 31.97
CA ASP A 253 -19.05 24.41 32.78
C ASP A 253 -18.17 23.21 32.45
N TYR A 254 -17.99 22.93 31.16
CA TYR A 254 -17.11 21.85 30.71
C TYR A 254 -15.65 22.13 31.07
N LEU A 255 -15.18 23.37 30.95
CA LEU A 255 -13.82 23.74 31.38
C LEU A 255 -13.61 23.48 32.87
N LEU A 256 -14.56 23.89 33.73
CA LEU A 256 -14.51 23.61 35.17
C LEU A 256 -14.45 22.10 35.44
N TYR A 257 -15.31 21.32 34.77
CA TYR A 257 -15.29 19.86 34.85
C TYR A 257 -13.94 19.28 34.45
N TYR A 258 -13.39 19.72 33.32
CA TYR A 258 -12.13 19.21 32.78
C TYR A 258 -10.98 19.49 33.77
N MET A 259 -10.88 20.71 34.28
CA MET A 259 -9.88 21.11 35.26
C MET A 259 -9.99 20.28 36.54
N ASN A 260 -11.22 20.16 37.08
CA ASN A 260 -11.50 19.35 38.27
C ASN A 260 -11.14 17.86 38.07
N LYS A 261 -11.51 17.27 36.94
CA LYS A 261 -11.18 15.87 36.57
C LYS A 261 -9.67 15.62 36.57
N HIS A 262 -8.89 16.59 36.11
CA HIS A 262 -7.43 16.50 36.03
C HIS A 262 -6.68 17.02 37.26
N LYS A 263 -7.41 17.37 38.34
CA LYS A 263 -6.89 17.97 39.57
C LYS A 263 -6.13 19.29 39.34
N ASP A 264 -6.51 20.05 38.32
CA ASP A 264 -6.00 21.41 38.10
C ASP A 264 -6.90 22.42 38.81
N PHE A 265 -6.49 22.82 40.01
CA PHE A 265 -7.21 23.82 40.82
C PHE A 265 -6.68 25.25 40.62
N SER A 266 -5.92 25.52 39.56
CA SER A 266 -5.39 26.87 39.27
C SER A 266 -6.47 27.93 39.05
N TYR A 267 -7.71 27.51 38.73
CA TYR A 267 -8.85 28.42 38.62
C TYR A 267 -9.22 29.10 39.95
N LEU A 268 -8.88 28.52 41.11
CA LEU A 268 -9.17 29.14 42.41
C LEU A 268 -8.48 30.49 42.55
N ASN A 269 -7.21 30.56 42.17
CA ASN A 269 -6.44 31.80 42.21
C ASN A 269 -6.99 32.81 41.19
N GLN A 270 -7.27 32.37 39.97
CA GLN A 270 -7.71 33.26 38.90
C GLN A 270 -9.14 33.80 39.10
N LEU A 271 -10.03 32.99 39.69
CA LEU A 271 -11.41 33.38 39.96
C LEU A 271 -11.63 33.91 41.39
N LYS A 272 -10.57 33.98 42.20
CA LYS A 272 -10.57 34.41 43.61
C LYS A 272 -11.54 33.60 44.50
N MET A 273 -11.35 32.28 44.49
CA MET A 273 -12.11 31.31 45.27
C MET A 273 -11.22 30.61 46.29
N GLU A 274 -11.80 30.20 47.42
CA GLU A 274 -11.06 29.55 48.52
C GLU A 274 -11.04 28.02 48.40
N GLU A 275 -12.09 27.41 47.85
CA GLU A 275 -12.25 25.95 47.76
C GLU A 275 -12.71 25.50 46.35
N PRO A 276 -12.33 24.28 45.91
CA PRO A 276 -12.82 23.69 44.67
C PRO A 276 -14.34 23.54 44.64
N ILE A 277 -14.95 23.86 43.50
CA ILE A 277 -16.40 23.78 43.27
C ILE A 277 -16.65 23.09 41.93
N ASP A 278 -17.69 22.26 41.86
CA ASP A 278 -18.09 21.55 40.64
C ASP A 278 -19.49 21.93 40.14
N ASP A 279 -20.03 23.04 40.66
CA ASP A 279 -21.24 23.71 40.18
C ASP A 279 -20.87 25.04 39.51
N ILE A 280 -20.94 25.07 38.18
CA ILE A 280 -20.60 26.25 37.39
C ILE A 280 -21.42 27.49 37.76
N ARG A 281 -22.68 27.35 38.19
CA ARG A 281 -23.51 28.50 38.57
C ARG A 281 -22.92 29.16 39.80
N GLN A 282 -22.54 28.37 40.78
CA GLN A 282 -21.93 28.86 42.02
C GLN A 282 -20.57 29.49 41.74
N ALA A 283 -19.75 28.83 40.92
CA ALA A 283 -18.45 29.35 40.51
C ALA A 283 -18.57 30.73 39.82
N LEU A 284 -19.49 30.86 38.85
CA LEU A 284 -19.67 32.12 38.13
C LEU A 284 -20.25 33.22 39.02
N ILE A 285 -21.14 32.91 39.96
CA ILE A 285 -21.65 33.91 40.93
C ILE A 285 -20.53 34.42 41.84
N GLN A 286 -19.64 33.53 42.32
CA GLN A 286 -18.50 33.94 43.12
C GLN A 286 -17.52 34.80 42.31
N CYS A 287 -17.27 34.43 41.04
CA CYS A 287 -16.51 35.27 40.11
C CYS A 287 -17.16 36.65 39.94
N CYS A 288 -18.48 36.74 39.75
CA CYS A 288 -19.19 38.01 39.65
C CYS A 288 -19.02 38.88 40.91
N LYS A 289 -19.06 38.28 42.10
CA LYS A 289 -18.82 38.98 43.37
C LYS A 289 -17.39 39.50 43.46
N ALA A 290 -16.42 38.65 43.11
CA ALA A 290 -14.99 38.96 43.22
C ALA A 290 -14.52 40.05 42.25
N PHE A 291 -15.16 40.17 41.08
CA PHE A 291 -14.84 41.14 40.04
C PHE A 291 -15.91 42.23 39.84
N ASN A 292 -16.95 42.26 40.68
CA ASN A 292 -18.08 43.19 40.65
C ASN A 292 -18.75 43.32 39.26
N LEU A 293 -19.03 42.18 38.61
CA LEU A 293 -19.61 42.13 37.26
C LEU A 293 -21.15 42.21 37.32
N ARG A 294 -21.75 43.31 36.83
CA ARG A 294 -23.21 43.57 36.90
C ARG A 294 -23.79 43.96 35.53
N VAL A 295 -25.03 43.56 35.26
CA VAL A 295 -25.82 43.96 34.08
C VAL A 295 -27.12 44.64 34.53
N LYS A 296 -27.48 45.72 33.85
CA LYS A 296 -28.76 46.44 34.04
C LYS A 296 -29.86 45.76 33.23
N SER A 297 -30.96 45.39 33.87
CA SER A 297 -32.15 44.87 33.19
C SER A 297 -33.21 45.97 33.04
N SER A 298 -33.55 46.35 31.81
CA SER A 298 -34.72 47.20 31.54
C SER A 298 -35.94 46.31 31.30
N VAL A 299 -36.75 46.07 32.34
CA VAL A 299 -38.02 45.36 32.16
C VAL A 299 -39.06 46.37 31.68
N PHE A 300 -39.51 46.22 30.43
CA PHE A 300 -40.70 46.90 29.92
C PHE A 300 -41.95 46.30 30.60
N GLN A 301 -42.39 46.91 31.70
CA GLN A 301 -43.80 47.17 32.07
C GLN A 301 -43.87 47.57 33.55
N THR A 302 -44.27 48.83 33.78
CA THR A 302 -44.87 49.38 35.01
C THR A 302 -44.20 49.05 36.34
N THR A 303 -43.12 49.79 36.66
CA THR A 303 -42.66 50.34 37.95
C THR A 303 -41.13 50.43 37.92
N GLU A 304 -40.58 51.62 38.13
CA GLU A 304 -39.14 51.88 38.15
C GLU A 304 -38.47 51.17 39.34
N THR A 305 -38.01 49.94 39.12
CA THR A 305 -36.96 49.33 39.95
C THR A 305 -35.91 48.72 39.03
N ASN A 306 -34.83 49.48 38.79
CA ASN A 306 -33.62 48.92 38.18
C ASN A 306 -33.02 47.90 39.17
N THR A 307 -33.21 46.61 38.93
CA THR A 307 -32.54 45.56 39.69
C THR A 307 -31.20 45.25 39.02
N ASP A 308 -30.11 45.52 39.74
CA ASP A 308 -28.76 45.09 39.35
C ASP A 308 -28.69 43.55 39.42
N LEU A 309 -28.48 42.87 38.30
CA LEU A 309 -28.27 41.43 38.26
C LEU A 309 -26.79 41.10 38.04
N TRP A 310 -26.34 39.95 38.56
CA TRP A 310 -24.98 39.45 38.31
C TRP A 310 -24.79 39.07 36.84
N ASP A 311 -23.70 39.52 36.23
CA ASP A 311 -23.37 39.24 34.83
C ASP A 311 -22.74 37.85 34.65
N VAL A 312 -23.55 36.80 34.78
CA VAL A 312 -23.11 35.41 34.62
C VAL A 312 -22.54 35.15 33.23
N PHE A 313 -23.06 35.83 32.20
CA PHE A 313 -22.56 35.71 30.84
C PHE A 313 -21.16 36.32 30.70
N GLY A 314 -20.95 37.52 31.24
CA GLY A 314 -19.65 38.18 31.31
C GLY A 314 -18.63 37.37 32.11
N ALA A 315 -19.03 36.78 33.24
CA ALA A 315 -18.19 35.89 34.03
C ALA A 315 -17.80 34.60 33.27
N SER A 316 -18.74 34.00 32.54
CA SER A 316 -18.45 32.82 31.70
C SER A 316 -17.40 33.14 30.64
N THR A 317 -17.57 34.29 29.98
CA THR A 317 -16.64 34.78 28.95
C THR A 317 -15.27 35.11 29.54
N HIS A 318 -15.24 35.70 30.75
CA HIS A 318 -14.00 35.99 31.47
C HIS A 318 -13.23 34.71 31.80
N PHE A 319 -13.91 33.68 32.32
CA PHE A 319 -13.28 32.41 32.65
C PHE A 319 -12.65 31.72 31.43
N LEU A 320 -13.39 31.68 30.30
CA LEU A 320 -12.86 31.16 29.04
C LEU A 320 -11.68 32.00 28.50
N LYS A 321 -11.71 33.33 28.68
CA LYS A 321 -10.61 34.21 28.28
C LYS A 321 -9.33 33.93 29.06
N LEU A 322 -9.43 33.64 30.36
CA LEU A 322 -8.29 33.24 31.18
C LEU A 322 -7.62 31.98 30.62
N PHE A 323 -8.40 30.97 30.23
CA PHE A 323 -7.87 29.76 29.58
C PHE A 323 -7.21 30.10 28.25
N ARG A 324 -7.91 30.87 27.41
CA ARG A 324 -7.45 31.18 26.06
C ARG A 324 -6.10 31.91 26.03
N ASN A 325 -5.76 32.59 27.12
CA ASN A 325 -4.53 33.37 27.30
C ASN A 325 -3.43 32.65 28.13
N GLY A 326 -3.64 31.41 28.57
CA GLY A 326 -2.60 30.66 29.28
C GLY A 326 -2.40 31.03 30.75
N HIS A 327 -3.46 31.45 31.46
CA HIS A 327 -3.38 31.81 32.89
C HIS A 327 -3.53 30.62 33.86
N PHE A 328 -3.65 29.39 33.35
CA PHE A 328 -3.79 28.17 34.14
C PHE A 328 -2.53 27.31 34.10
N ASN A 329 -2.43 26.33 35.01
CA ASN A 329 -1.25 25.48 35.13
C ASN A 329 -1.06 24.58 33.91
N ASP A 330 -2.16 24.07 33.34
CA ASP A 330 -2.13 23.17 32.20
C ASP A 330 -3.18 23.53 31.17
N ASN A 331 -2.72 23.94 30.00
CA ASN A 331 -3.56 24.41 28.91
C ASN A 331 -3.76 23.35 27.81
N PHE A 332 -3.28 22.12 28.02
CA PHE A 332 -3.43 21.01 27.08
C PHE A 332 -4.68 20.18 27.38
N LEU A 333 -5.66 20.20 26.47
CA LEU A 333 -6.97 19.55 26.65
C LEU A 333 -7.01 18.08 26.18
N ASP A 334 -5.95 17.57 25.56
CA ASP A 334 -5.90 16.21 25.02
C ASP A 334 -5.12 15.23 25.90
N ARG A 335 -4.92 15.56 27.18
CA ARG A 335 -4.19 14.71 28.14
C ARG A 335 -4.78 13.29 28.22
N ASP A 336 -6.10 13.19 28.31
CA ASP A 336 -6.80 11.89 28.31
C ASP A 336 -6.51 11.06 27.05
N LEU A 337 -6.38 11.71 25.89
CA LEU A 337 -6.13 11.05 24.60
C LEU A 337 -4.65 10.70 24.40
N LEU A 338 -3.74 11.48 24.99
CA LEU A 338 -2.31 11.32 24.85
C LEU A 338 -1.74 10.24 25.78
N PHE A 339 -2.33 10.07 26.98
CA PHE A 339 -1.81 9.18 28.02
C PHE A 339 -2.72 7.99 28.34
N SER A 340 -3.87 7.82 27.67
CA SER A 340 -4.60 6.55 27.73
C SER A 340 -3.83 5.44 27.00
N ASN A 341 -3.31 4.45 27.75
CA ASN A 341 -2.80 3.14 27.28
C ASN A 341 -1.53 3.06 26.40
N VAL A 342 -0.85 4.17 26.08
CA VAL A 342 0.23 4.16 25.06
C VAL A 342 1.45 3.29 25.42
N GLU A 343 1.93 3.25 26.66
CA GLU A 343 3.17 2.52 27.00
C GLU A 343 2.99 1.00 27.01
N ALA A 344 1.87 0.51 27.55
CA ALA A 344 1.57 -0.92 27.59
C ALA A 344 1.31 -1.48 26.19
N ASP A 345 0.64 -0.72 25.33
CA ASP A 345 0.38 -1.12 23.96
C ASP A 345 1.64 -1.05 23.10
N THR A 346 2.52 -0.05 23.31
CA THR A 346 3.81 0.05 22.60
C THR A 346 4.73 -1.15 22.91
N PHE A 347 4.80 -1.57 24.17
CA PHE A 347 5.54 -2.78 24.56
C PHE A 347 4.98 -4.03 23.86
N LYS A 348 3.65 -4.24 23.92
CA LYS A 348 3.00 -5.37 23.26
C LYS A 348 3.18 -5.33 21.74
N LEU A 349 3.10 -4.16 21.11
CA LEU A 349 3.35 -3.93 19.67
C LEU A 349 4.75 -4.36 19.24
N GLN A 350 5.75 -3.97 20.02
CA GLN A 350 7.15 -4.35 19.81
C GLN A 350 7.34 -5.86 20.04
N GLU A 351 6.69 -6.42 21.05
CA GLU A 351 6.70 -7.87 21.30
C GLU A 351 6.05 -8.66 20.16
N PHE A 352 4.87 -8.23 19.68
CA PHE A 352 4.17 -8.84 18.55
C PHE A 352 4.96 -8.76 17.25
N THR A 353 5.48 -7.58 16.94
CA THR A 353 6.32 -7.37 15.75
C THR A 353 7.61 -8.17 15.83
N GLY A 354 8.33 -8.11 16.96
CA GLY A 354 9.65 -8.71 17.10
C GLY A 354 9.62 -10.23 17.31
N LYS A 355 8.69 -10.76 18.09
CA LYS A 355 8.61 -12.20 18.41
C LYS A 355 7.75 -12.98 17.42
N TYR A 356 6.66 -12.41 16.90
CA TYR A 356 5.67 -13.19 16.16
C TYR A 356 5.72 -12.96 14.65
N LEU A 357 5.93 -11.72 14.19
CA LEU A 357 5.89 -11.40 12.76
C LEU A 357 7.24 -11.01 12.14
N GLY A 358 8.30 -10.86 12.94
CA GLY A 358 9.74 -10.77 12.62
C GLY A 358 10.19 -9.63 11.68
N ASN A 359 9.45 -9.41 10.60
CA ASN A 359 9.81 -8.59 9.45
C ASN A 359 8.78 -7.48 9.15
N LYS A 360 7.66 -7.41 9.89
CA LYS A 360 6.61 -6.39 9.68
C LYS A 360 6.15 -5.78 10.99
N LYS A 361 6.16 -4.45 11.05
CA LYS A 361 5.49 -3.69 12.10
C LYS A 361 3.98 -3.82 11.92
N VAL A 362 3.29 -4.34 12.92
CA VAL A 362 1.82 -4.39 12.98
C VAL A 362 1.31 -3.35 13.96
N MET A 363 0.04 -2.97 13.84
CA MET A 363 -0.65 -2.10 14.79
C MET A 363 -1.85 -2.83 15.40
N PHE A 364 -2.10 -2.64 16.70
CA PHE A 364 -3.36 -3.08 17.28
C PHE A 364 -4.52 -2.23 16.72
N THR A 365 -5.68 -2.86 16.55
CA THR A 365 -6.93 -2.20 16.23
C THR A 365 -7.97 -2.60 17.26
N GLU A 366 -8.70 -1.62 17.79
CA GLU A 366 -9.85 -1.85 18.68
C GLU A 366 -11.13 -2.14 17.88
N ARG A 367 -11.08 -1.98 16.56
CA ARG A 367 -12.21 -2.22 15.65
C ARG A 367 -12.08 -3.60 15.03
N LEU A 368 -13.14 -4.39 15.15
CA LEU A 368 -13.30 -5.63 14.40
C LEU A 368 -13.58 -5.28 12.94
N GLU A 369 -12.55 -5.36 12.11
CA GLU A 369 -12.63 -5.09 10.67
C GLU A 369 -12.00 -6.26 9.90
N PHE A 370 -12.77 -6.87 9.01
CA PHE A 370 -12.22 -7.80 8.02
C PHE A 370 -11.71 -7.01 6.82
N LYS A 371 -10.47 -7.28 6.40
CA LYS A 371 -10.00 -6.82 5.08
C LYS A 371 -10.62 -7.72 4.03
N THR A 372 -11.39 -7.14 3.12
CA THR A 372 -12.02 -7.89 2.03
C THR A 372 -11.24 -7.68 0.74
N PRO A 373 -11.24 -8.65 -0.20
CA PRO A 373 -10.59 -8.48 -1.49
C PRO A 373 -11.10 -7.26 -2.29
N LYS A 374 -12.33 -6.80 -2.03
CA LYS A 374 -12.92 -5.60 -2.65
C LYS A 374 -12.27 -4.30 -2.18
N ASP A 375 -11.59 -4.32 -1.04
CA ASP A 375 -10.88 -3.16 -0.49
C ASP A 375 -9.47 -2.99 -1.09
N CYS A 376 -9.01 -3.97 -1.87
CA CYS A 376 -7.70 -3.97 -2.50
C CYS A 376 -7.83 -3.66 -3.99
N ASP A 377 -7.06 -2.68 -4.47
CA ASP A 377 -6.95 -2.44 -5.91
C ASP A 377 -6.30 -3.63 -6.61
N ALA A 378 -6.83 -4.01 -7.77
CA ALA A 378 -6.24 -5.05 -8.60
C ALA A 378 -4.89 -4.58 -9.16
N MET A 379 -3.92 -5.49 -9.21
CA MET A 379 -2.61 -5.18 -9.76
C MET A 379 -2.70 -4.89 -11.27
N PRO A 380 -2.15 -3.75 -11.73
CA PRO A 380 -2.22 -3.38 -13.14
C PRO A 380 -1.45 -4.36 -14.03
N ILE A 381 -1.86 -4.42 -15.29
CA ILE A 381 -1.20 -5.20 -16.34
C ILE A 381 -0.17 -4.29 -17.03
N TYR A 382 1.12 -4.58 -16.85
CA TYR A 382 2.20 -3.86 -17.53
C TYR A 382 2.20 -4.19 -19.02
N ARG A 383 2.20 -3.15 -19.86
CA ARG A 383 2.15 -3.24 -21.32
C ARG A 383 3.09 -2.19 -21.93
N CYS A 384 3.83 -2.58 -22.95
CA CYS A 384 4.78 -1.72 -23.67
C CYS A 384 4.19 -1.18 -24.97
N VAL A 385 3.44 -2.00 -25.72
CA VAL A 385 2.85 -1.61 -27.01
C VAL A 385 1.33 -1.71 -27.05
N ASP A 386 0.69 -0.92 -27.90
CA ASP A 386 -0.73 -1.09 -28.23
C ASP A 386 -0.97 -2.26 -29.21
N SER A 387 -2.23 -2.55 -29.53
CA SER A 387 -2.62 -3.61 -30.49
C SER A 387 -2.16 -3.35 -31.93
N ASN A 388 -1.61 -2.16 -32.20
CA ASN A 388 -0.98 -1.80 -33.48
C ASN A 388 0.55 -1.91 -33.44
N GLY A 389 1.14 -2.32 -32.31
CA GLY A 389 2.58 -2.47 -32.15
C GLY A 389 3.31 -1.14 -31.91
N ASN A 390 2.59 -0.06 -31.59
CA ASN A 390 3.20 1.23 -31.23
C ASN A 390 3.50 1.28 -29.74
N PHE A 391 4.68 1.79 -29.36
CA PHE A 391 5.02 1.97 -27.95
C PHE A 391 4.12 2.99 -27.26
N LEU A 392 3.63 2.62 -26.08
CA LEU A 392 2.87 3.51 -25.19
C LEU A 392 3.80 4.49 -24.45
N ASP A 393 5.02 4.06 -24.16
CA ASP A 393 6.11 4.86 -23.62
C ASP A 393 7.39 4.48 -24.37
N GLU A 394 7.99 5.44 -25.07
CA GLU A 394 9.22 5.22 -25.85
C GLU A 394 10.42 4.83 -24.98
N ASN A 395 10.40 5.16 -23.67
CA ASN A 395 11.47 4.77 -22.75
C ASN A 395 11.48 3.27 -22.44
N GLU A 396 10.35 2.59 -22.67
CA GLU A 396 10.19 1.15 -22.45
C GLU A 396 10.60 0.32 -23.69
N GLU A 397 10.97 0.95 -24.81
CA GLU A 397 11.46 0.25 -26.00
C GLU A 397 12.85 -0.38 -25.75
N PRO A 398 12.98 -1.72 -25.74
CA PRO A 398 14.27 -2.33 -25.58
C PRO A 398 15.12 -2.14 -26.85
N LYS A 399 16.43 -1.98 -26.66
CA LYS A 399 17.39 -1.78 -27.75
C LYS A 399 17.67 -3.10 -28.49
N PHE A 400 16.70 -3.56 -29.28
CA PHE A 400 16.86 -4.74 -30.13
C PHE A 400 17.60 -4.39 -31.42
N THR A 401 18.49 -5.30 -31.86
CA THR A 401 18.97 -5.28 -33.25
C THR A 401 17.86 -5.79 -34.16
N LYS A 402 17.92 -5.40 -35.44
CA LYS A 402 16.98 -5.88 -36.46
C LYS A 402 16.94 -7.41 -36.50
N GLU A 403 18.09 -8.06 -36.46
CA GLU A 403 18.24 -9.52 -36.55
C GLU A 403 17.63 -10.21 -35.34
N PHE A 404 17.84 -9.65 -34.14
CA PHE A 404 17.26 -10.18 -32.91
C PHE A 404 15.74 -10.06 -32.91
N ALA A 405 15.23 -8.89 -33.31
CA ALA A 405 13.80 -8.66 -33.40
C ALA A 405 13.13 -9.58 -34.43
N GLN A 406 13.75 -9.75 -35.60
CA GLN A 406 13.29 -10.69 -36.64
C GLN A 406 13.31 -12.15 -36.14
N LYS A 407 14.37 -12.57 -35.44
CA LYS A 407 14.47 -13.92 -34.87
C LYS A 407 13.27 -14.24 -33.98
N ILE A 408 12.87 -13.33 -33.08
CA ILE A 408 11.70 -13.56 -32.20
C ILE A 408 10.44 -13.84 -33.03
N TYR A 409 10.16 -13.02 -34.05
CA TYR A 409 9.01 -13.22 -34.94
C TYR A 409 9.06 -14.55 -35.69
N MET A 410 10.25 -14.89 -36.22
CA MET A 410 10.48 -16.13 -36.95
C MET A 410 10.25 -17.36 -36.05
N GLU A 411 10.69 -17.33 -34.79
CA GLU A 411 10.45 -18.45 -33.86
C GLU A 411 8.99 -18.55 -33.42
N MET A 412 8.27 -17.44 -33.19
CA MET A 412 6.83 -17.47 -32.90
C MET A 412 6.03 -18.09 -34.06
N THR A 413 6.34 -17.69 -35.30
CA THR A 413 5.67 -18.21 -36.50
C THR A 413 6.08 -19.64 -36.85
N LYS A 414 7.32 -20.04 -36.53
CA LYS A 414 7.77 -21.44 -36.59
C LYS A 414 6.95 -22.32 -35.65
N LEU A 415 6.83 -21.93 -34.37
CA LEU A 415 6.01 -22.63 -33.39
C LEU A 415 4.57 -22.78 -33.89
N ASN A 416 3.96 -21.69 -34.34
CA ASN A 416 2.58 -21.71 -34.85
C ASN A 416 2.40 -22.62 -36.08
N THR A 417 3.39 -22.66 -36.98
CA THR A 417 3.36 -23.52 -38.16
C THR A 417 3.53 -25.00 -37.80
N MET A 418 4.44 -25.30 -36.87
CA MET A 418 4.62 -26.64 -36.33
C MET A 418 3.37 -27.15 -35.62
N ASP A 419 2.75 -26.30 -34.79
CA ASP A 419 1.53 -26.62 -34.07
C ASP A 419 0.40 -27.04 -35.00
N LYS A 420 0.22 -26.32 -36.12
CA LYS A 420 -0.79 -26.65 -37.14
C LYS A 420 -0.58 -28.04 -37.73
N ILE A 421 0.65 -28.36 -38.11
CA ILE A 421 0.97 -29.64 -38.77
C ILE A 421 0.83 -30.80 -37.79
N LEU A 422 1.35 -30.66 -36.57
CA LEU A 422 1.30 -31.74 -35.58
C LEU A 422 -0.10 -31.93 -34.97
N TYR A 423 -0.89 -30.87 -34.84
CA TYR A 423 -2.29 -30.99 -34.48
C TYR A 423 -3.08 -31.82 -35.50
N GLU A 424 -2.93 -31.53 -36.80
CA GLU A 424 -3.57 -32.31 -37.88
C GLU A 424 -3.03 -33.75 -37.96
N SER A 425 -1.73 -33.94 -37.74
CA SER A 425 -1.13 -35.27 -37.65
C SER A 425 -1.80 -36.13 -36.57
N GLN A 426 -2.07 -35.53 -35.40
CA GLN A 426 -2.77 -36.21 -34.33
C GLN A 426 -4.22 -36.54 -34.74
N ARG A 427 -4.94 -35.64 -35.43
CA ARG A 427 -6.29 -35.90 -35.96
C ARG A 427 -6.33 -37.08 -36.94
N GLN A 428 -5.22 -37.35 -37.62
CA GLN A 428 -5.05 -38.51 -38.51
C GLN A 428 -4.60 -39.79 -37.77
N GLY A 429 -4.35 -39.73 -36.46
CA GLY A 429 -3.88 -40.87 -35.66
C GLY A 429 -2.41 -41.23 -35.86
N ARG A 430 -1.62 -40.36 -36.51
CA ARG A 430 -0.18 -40.60 -36.75
C ARG A 430 0.66 -40.42 -35.48
N ILE A 431 0.23 -39.53 -34.60
CA ILE A 431 0.74 -39.38 -33.23
C ILE A 431 -0.42 -39.50 -32.25
N SER A 432 -0.13 -39.90 -31.00
CA SER A 432 -1.17 -40.23 -30.02
C SER A 432 -1.82 -39.00 -29.38
N PHE A 433 -1.05 -37.92 -29.17
CA PHE A 433 -1.46 -36.74 -28.41
C PHE A 433 -0.75 -35.48 -28.92
N TYR A 434 -1.39 -34.32 -28.80
CA TYR A 434 -0.73 -33.04 -29.06
C TYR A 434 -1.38 -31.87 -28.30
N MET A 435 -0.60 -30.81 -28.09
CA MET A 435 -1.04 -29.56 -27.47
C MET A 435 -0.44 -28.40 -28.25
N THR A 436 -1.28 -27.46 -28.69
CA THR A 436 -0.82 -26.26 -29.40
C THR A 436 -0.50 -25.14 -28.41
N SER A 437 0.28 -24.15 -28.85
CA SER A 437 0.69 -22.98 -28.07
C SER A 437 -0.01 -21.69 -28.49
N TYR A 438 -1.11 -21.79 -29.25
CA TYR A 438 -1.79 -20.62 -29.84
C TYR A 438 -2.23 -19.59 -28.80
N GLY A 439 -1.77 -18.35 -28.98
CA GLY A 439 -2.04 -17.21 -28.11
C GLY A 439 -0.92 -16.98 -27.09
N GLU A 440 -0.09 -17.98 -26.83
CA GLU A 440 0.93 -17.93 -25.77
C GLU A 440 2.35 -17.73 -26.33
N GLU A 441 2.50 -17.52 -27.65
CA GLU A 441 3.80 -17.43 -28.33
C GLU A 441 4.66 -16.26 -27.79
N ALA A 442 4.05 -15.09 -27.57
CA ALA A 442 4.78 -13.94 -27.01
C ALA A 442 5.29 -14.21 -25.59
N SER A 443 4.50 -14.91 -24.76
CA SER A 443 4.91 -15.27 -23.41
C SER A 443 6.13 -16.21 -23.41
N HIS A 444 6.18 -17.17 -24.33
CA HIS A 444 7.30 -18.09 -24.47
C HIS A 444 8.55 -17.39 -25.01
N LEU A 445 8.43 -16.71 -26.16
CA LEU A 445 9.58 -16.18 -26.87
C LEU A 445 10.10 -14.89 -26.23
N GLY A 446 9.22 -14.04 -25.68
CA GLY A 446 9.63 -12.84 -24.95
C GLY A 446 10.41 -13.18 -23.68
N SER A 447 9.95 -14.19 -22.92
CA SER A 447 10.63 -14.61 -21.69
C SER A 447 11.94 -15.33 -21.98
N ALA A 448 11.94 -16.29 -22.93
CA ALA A 448 13.14 -17.02 -23.32
C ALA A 448 14.24 -16.10 -23.87
N ALA A 449 13.87 -15.05 -24.62
CA ALA A 449 14.79 -14.06 -25.16
C ALA A 449 15.46 -13.19 -24.09
N ALA A 450 14.86 -13.06 -22.91
CA ALA A 450 15.39 -12.30 -21.79
C ALA A 450 16.33 -13.11 -20.87
N LEU A 451 16.39 -14.43 -21.06
CA LEU A 451 17.22 -15.34 -20.27
C LEU A 451 18.52 -15.71 -21.00
N GLU A 452 19.53 -16.13 -20.24
CA GLU A 452 20.77 -16.68 -20.79
C GLU A 452 20.63 -18.19 -21.01
N GLN A 453 21.39 -18.75 -21.97
CA GLN A 453 21.36 -20.19 -22.29
C GLN A 453 21.69 -21.10 -21.10
N ARG A 454 22.46 -20.58 -20.13
CA ARG A 454 22.83 -21.28 -18.90
C ARG A 454 21.73 -21.30 -17.83
N ASP A 455 20.70 -20.46 -17.95
CA ASP A 455 19.63 -20.42 -16.97
C ASP A 455 18.80 -21.71 -17.07
N LEU A 456 18.56 -22.39 -15.95
CA LEU A 456 17.82 -23.65 -15.93
C LEU A 456 16.30 -23.42 -16.02
N ILE A 457 15.65 -24.11 -16.95
CA ILE A 457 14.21 -23.98 -17.20
C ILE A 457 13.46 -25.23 -16.73
N TYR A 458 12.40 -24.98 -15.97
CA TYR A 458 11.36 -25.95 -15.68
C TYR A 458 10.07 -25.50 -16.36
N GLY A 459 9.49 -26.35 -17.20
CA GLY A 459 8.22 -26.09 -17.88
C GLY A 459 7.07 -26.91 -17.31
N GLN A 460 5.88 -26.74 -17.89
CA GLN A 460 4.69 -27.53 -17.59
C GLN A 460 4.34 -28.46 -18.75
N TYR A 461 4.04 -27.95 -19.94
CA TYR A 461 3.77 -28.72 -21.17
C TYR A 461 3.46 -27.83 -22.39
N ARG A 462 3.48 -26.50 -22.25
CA ARG A 462 3.19 -25.56 -23.35
C ARG A 462 4.41 -24.71 -23.70
N GLU A 463 5.56 -24.93 -23.07
CA GLU A 463 6.76 -24.11 -23.21
C GLU A 463 7.61 -24.42 -24.45
N THR A 464 7.03 -25.03 -25.49
CA THR A 464 7.76 -25.44 -26.71
C THR A 464 8.48 -24.27 -27.39
N GLY A 465 7.91 -23.07 -27.33
CA GLY A 465 8.56 -21.86 -27.85
C GLY A 465 9.89 -21.54 -27.14
N VAL A 466 10.02 -21.84 -25.85
CA VAL A 466 11.26 -21.64 -25.09
C VAL A 466 12.36 -22.60 -25.58
N LEU A 467 12.00 -23.85 -25.84
CA LEU A 467 12.91 -24.86 -26.39
C LEU A 467 13.39 -24.49 -27.80
N LEU A 468 12.46 -24.10 -28.69
CA LEU A 468 12.80 -23.66 -30.05
C LEU A 468 13.76 -22.47 -30.03
N TRP A 469 13.50 -21.47 -29.17
CA TRP A 469 14.39 -20.31 -29.00
C TRP A 469 15.82 -20.70 -28.61
N ARG A 470 15.94 -21.71 -27.73
CA ARG A 470 17.20 -22.25 -27.21
C ARG A 470 17.93 -23.17 -28.18
N GLY A 471 17.32 -23.51 -29.32
CA GLY A 471 17.95 -24.32 -30.36
C GLY A 471 17.45 -25.77 -30.45
N PHE A 472 16.38 -26.13 -29.73
CA PHE A 472 15.75 -27.43 -29.91
C PHE A 472 15.20 -27.53 -31.34
N SER A 473 15.65 -28.54 -32.08
CA SER A 473 15.37 -28.67 -33.50
C SER A 473 13.97 -29.21 -33.79
N LEU A 474 13.45 -28.91 -34.98
CA LEU A 474 12.21 -29.51 -35.47
C LEU A 474 12.29 -31.05 -35.45
N ASP A 475 13.42 -31.61 -35.88
CA ASP A 475 13.66 -33.06 -35.82
C ASP A 475 13.49 -33.61 -34.40
N GLN A 476 14.05 -32.95 -33.38
CA GLN A 476 13.87 -33.39 -31.98
C GLN A 476 12.41 -33.29 -31.53
N CYS A 477 11.68 -32.23 -31.89
CA CYS A 477 10.24 -32.12 -31.62
C CYS A 477 9.48 -33.30 -32.24
N MET A 478 9.73 -33.60 -33.51
CA MET A 478 9.05 -34.68 -34.22
C MET A 478 9.40 -36.05 -33.63
N ASN A 479 10.68 -36.30 -33.37
CA ASN A 479 11.15 -37.59 -32.85
C ASN A 479 10.53 -37.91 -31.50
N GLN A 480 10.42 -36.93 -30.60
CA GLN A 480 9.74 -37.10 -29.32
C GLN A 480 8.24 -37.37 -29.49
N CYS A 481 7.55 -36.64 -30.38
CA CYS A 481 6.13 -36.89 -30.65
C CYS A 481 5.85 -38.26 -31.27
N TYR A 482 6.76 -38.79 -32.10
CA TYR A 482 6.65 -40.14 -32.65
C TYR A 482 7.14 -41.23 -31.68
N GLY A 483 7.88 -40.87 -30.63
CA GLY A 483 8.54 -41.80 -29.73
C GLY A 483 9.52 -42.73 -30.47
N ASN A 484 10.17 -42.21 -31.51
CA ASN A 484 11.10 -42.99 -32.32
C ASN A 484 12.49 -43.04 -31.66
N LYS A 485 13.41 -43.82 -32.21
CA LYS A 485 14.73 -44.04 -31.60
C LYS A 485 15.64 -42.82 -31.48
N LEU A 486 15.34 -41.75 -32.23
CA LEU A 486 16.09 -40.50 -32.18
C LEU A 486 15.53 -39.54 -31.11
N ASP A 487 14.46 -39.93 -30.40
CA ASP A 487 13.99 -39.23 -29.23
C ASP A 487 15.01 -39.35 -28.08
N PRO A 488 15.55 -38.24 -27.55
CA PRO A 488 16.38 -38.28 -26.34
C PRO A 488 15.64 -38.89 -25.13
N GLY A 489 14.32 -38.76 -25.09
CA GLY A 489 13.44 -39.39 -24.09
C GLY A 489 13.15 -40.87 -24.35
N LYS A 490 13.73 -41.46 -25.38
CA LYS A 490 13.65 -42.88 -25.74
C LYS A 490 12.21 -43.38 -25.97
N GLY A 491 11.28 -42.51 -26.35
CA GLY A 491 9.88 -42.84 -26.57
C GLY A 491 9.12 -43.24 -25.29
N LYS A 492 9.63 -42.89 -24.10
CA LYS A 492 9.09 -43.34 -22.80
C LYS A 492 7.97 -42.45 -22.27
N GLN A 493 7.80 -41.25 -22.81
CA GLN A 493 6.77 -40.30 -22.39
C GLN A 493 5.78 -39.99 -23.51
N MET A 494 4.61 -39.48 -23.12
CA MET A 494 3.59 -39.00 -24.04
C MET A 494 4.16 -37.86 -24.91
N PRO A 495 3.67 -37.65 -26.15
CA PRO A 495 4.05 -36.49 -26.96
C PRO A 495 3.98 -35.16 -26.21
N VAL A 496 4.81 -34.20 -26.60
CA VAL A 496 4.95 -32.85 -26.01
C VAL A 496 5.66 -32.84 -24.64
N HIS A 497 6.14 -34.00 -24.15
CA HIS A 497 6.99 -34.10 -22.96
C HIS A 497 8.47 -33.90 -23.29
N TYR A 498 8.79 -32.73 -23.83
CA TYR A 498 10.14 -32.40 -24.27
C TYR A 498 11.10 -32.20 -23.09
N GLY A 499 12.40 -32.39 -23.34
CA GLY A 499 13.48 -32.18 -22.39
C GLY A 499 14.83 -32.24 -23.09
N ASP A 500 15.77 -31.41 -22.64
CA ASP A 500 17.12 -31.39 -23.19
C ASP A 500 18.12 -30.85 -22.15
N ALA A 501 19.07 -31.69 -21.74
CA ALA A 501 20.07 -31.33 -20.74
C ALA A 501 21.07 -30.29 -21.27
N GLU A 502 21.42 -30.33 -22.55
CA GLU A 502 22.37 -29.37 -23.16
C GLU A 502 21.76 -27.97 -23.26
N LEU A 503 20.45 -27.89 -23.46
CA LEU A 503 19.71 -26.64 -23.49
C LEU A 503 19.26 -26.14 -22.11
N ASN A 504 19.67 -26.80 -21.03
CA ASN A 504 19.24 -26.53 -19.66
C ASN A 504 17.70 -26.47 -19.53
N PHE A 505 17.01 -27.41 -20.17
CA PHE A 505 15.56 -27.54 -20.10
C PHE A 505 15.19 -28.89 -19.49
N VAL A 506 14.69 -28.86 -18.27
CA VAL A 506 14.32 -30.08 -17.54
C VAL A 506 13.12 -30.74 -18.21
N THR A 507 13.21 -32.05 -18.39
CA THR A 507 12.17 -32.85 -19.05
C THR A 507 10.81 -32.65 -18.38
N ILE A 508 9.82 -32.34 -19.21
CA ILE A 508 8.43 -32.19 -18.78
C ILE A 508 7.89 -33.47 -18.16
N SER A 509 7.01 -33.33 -17.18
CA SER A 509 6.19 -34.41 -16.62
C SER A 509 4.73 -33.98 -16.53
N SER A 510 3.80 -34.93 -16.70
CA SER A 510 2.35 -34.62 -16.69
C SER A 510 1.81 -34.10 -15.34
N PRO A 511 2.26 -34.57 -14.16
CA PRO A 511 1.75 -34.09 -12.87
C PRO A 511 2.01 -32.58 -12.66
N LEU A 512 0.93 -31.80 -12.66
CA LEU A 512 0.99 -30.35 -12.60
C LEU A 512 1.68 -29.87 -11.31
N THR A 513 2.41 -28.77 -11.42
CA THR A 513 3.06 -28.03 -10.32
C THR A 513 4.19 -28.75 -9.58
N THR A 514 4.45 -30.02 -9.85
CA THR A 514 5.56 -30.78 -9.25
C THR A 514 6.92 -30.14 -9.52
N GLN A 515 7.07 -29.49 -10.68
CA GLN A 515 8.28 -28.79 -11.07
C GLN A 515 8.55 -27.51 -10.28
N LEU A 516 7.54 -26.90 -9.65
CA LEU A 516 7.71 -25.64 -8.91
C LEU A 516 8.66 -25.78 -7.70
N PRO A 517 8.44 -26.70 -6.74
CA PRO A 517 9.39 -26.90 -5.64
C PRO A 517 10.75 -27.44 -6.12
N GLN A 518 10.78 -28.22 -7.21
CA GLN A 518 12.03 -28.70 -7.81
C GLN A 518 12.88 -27.53 -8.34
N ALA A 519 12.26 -26.58 -9.04
CA ALA A 519 12.92 -25.37 -9.51
C ALA A 519 13.49 -24.54 -8.35
N VAL A 520 12.76 -24.44 -7.23
CA VAL A 520 13.27 -23.79 -6.01
C VAL A 520 14.49 -24.53 -5.45
N GLY A 521 14.46 -25.87 -5.42
CA GLY A 521 15.60 -26.70 -4.99
C GLY A 521 16.85 -26.48 -5.84
N SER A 522 16.69 -26.45 -7.17
CA SER A 522 17.79 -26.16 -8.11
C SER A 522 18.30 -24.72 -7.97
N ALA A 523 17.42 -23.74 -7.79
CA ALA A 523 17.80 -22.35 -7.53
C ALA A 523 18.56 -22.21 -6.19
N TYR A 524 18.14 -22.96 -5.16
CA TYR A 524 18.84 -23.01 -3.88
C TYR A 524 20.24 -23.60 -4.02
N SER A 525 20.38 -24.70 -4.77
CA SER A 525 21.69 -25.28 -5.10
C SER A 525 22.58 -24.28 -5.85
N PHE A 526 22.04 -23.59 -6.86
CA PHE A 526 22.76 -22.54 -7.60
C PHE A 526 23.27 -21.42 -6.68
N LYS A 527 22.45 -20.96 -5.72
CA LYS A 527 22.84 -19.97 -4.71
C LYS A 527 23.99 -20.46 -3.83
N LEU A 528 23.93 -21.72 -3.36
CA LEU A 528 24.99 -22.29 -2.51
C LEU A 528 26.32 -22.39 -3.26
N SER A 529 26.28 -22.69 -4.56
CA SER A 529 27.47 -22.73 -5.41
C SER A 529 28.01 -21.35 -5.80
N ASN A 530 27.21 -20.29 -5.68
CA ASN A 530 27.57 -18.91 -6.06
C ASN A 530 27.28 -17.93 -4.90
N PRO A 531 28.04 -17.98 -3.79
CA PRO A 531 27.80 -17.10 -2.65
C PRO A 531 28.03 -15.63 -3.03
N THR A 532 26.97 -14.85 -3.12
CA THR A 532 27.03 -13.39 -3.29
C THR A 532 27.57 -12.74 -2.02
N LYS A 533 28.41 -11.71 -2.14
CA LYS A 533 29.01 -10.96 -0.99
C LYS A 533 28.01 -10.23 -0.08
N SER A 534 26.71 -10.26 -0.40
CA SER A 534 25.66 -9.63 0.43
C SER A 534 25.41 -10.46 1.70
N SER A 535 25.65 -9.83 2.84
CA SER A 535 25.56 -10.33 4.22
C SER A 535 24.18 -10.81 4.70
N ASP A 536 23.22 -11.06 3.81
CA ASP A 536 21.88 -11.49 4.19
C ASP A 536 21.86 -13.00 4.49
N GLN A 537 21.99 -13.32 5.77
CA GLN A 537 21.93 -14.66 6.39
C GLN A 537 20.55 -15.36 6.24
N GLN A 538 19.66 -14.89 5.37
CA GLN A 538 18.35 -15.52 5.15
C GLN A 538 18.48 -16.74 4.23
N ARG A 539 18.41 -17.93 4.84
CA ARG A 539 18.57 -19.22 4.17
C ARG A 539 17.54 -19.46 3.04
N ILE A 540 16.30 -18.95 3.14
CA ILE A 540 15.18 -19.39 2.29
C ILE A 540 15.06 -18.62 0.95
N LYS A 541 15.65 -17.43 0.80
CA LYS A 541 15.52 -16.66 -0.43
C LYS A 541 16.33 -17.27 -1.58
N CYS A 542 15.66 -17.71 -2.65
CA CYS A 542 16.27 -18.37 -3.80
C CYS A 542 16.22 -17.49 -5.06
N PRO A 543 17.22 -17.58 -5.95
CA PRO A 543 17.27 -16.87 -7.23
C PRO A 543 16.37 -17.55 -8.27
N VAL A 544 15.06 -17.42 -8.10
CA VAL A 544 14.05 -18.09 -8.94
C VAL A 544 13.03 -17.10 -9.48
N ILE A 545 12.66 -17.28 -10.75
CA ILE A 545 11.53 -16.60 -11.38
C ILE A 545 10.39 -17.61 -11.52
N PHE A 546 9.26 -17.33 -10.91
CA PHE A 546 8.01 -18.01 -11.17
C PHE A 546 7.31 -17.28 -12.31
N PHE A 547 7.11 -17.96 -13.44
CA PHE A 547 6.40 -17.42 -14.59
C PHE A 547 5.06 -18.13 -14.73
N CYS A 548 3.97 -17.44 -14.40
CA CYS A 548 2.61 -17.94 -14.51
C CYS A 548 1.97 -17.45 -15.81
N ARG A 549 1.56 -18.39 -16.67
CA ARG A 549 0.69 -18.11 -17.82
C ARG A 549 -0.76 -18.19 -17.37
N ASN A 550 -1.44 -17.06 -17.29
CA ASN A 550 -2.85 -16.99 -16.95
C ASN A 550 -3.65 -16.75 -18.23
N ASN A 551 -4.19 -17.83 -18.78
CA ASN A 551 -4.89 -17.85 -20.07
C ASN A 551 -6.42 -17.94 -19.93
N GLY A 552 -6.94 -17.75 -18.71
CA GLY A 552 -8.38 -17.78 -18.40
C GLY A 552 -8.97 -19.17 -18.09
N TYR A 553 -8.29 -20.28 -18.41
CA TYR A 553 -8.89 -21.62 -18.31
C TYR A 553 -7.91 -22.74 -17.92
N ALA A 554 -8.34 -23.62 -17.02
CA ALA A 554 -7.71 -24.92 -16.79
C ALA A 554 -8.61 -26.04 -17.34
N ILE A 555 -8.25 -26.59 -18.51
CA ILE A 555 -9.14 -27.45 -19.30
C ILE A 555 -10.45 -26.71 -19.59
N SER A 556 -11.55 -27.08 -18.90
CA SER A 556 -12.87 -26.45 -18.99
C SER A 556 -13.17 -25.47 -17.85
N THR A 557 -12.39 -25.48 -16.77
CA THR A 557 -12.64 -24.66 -15.57
C THR A 557 -12.18 -23.21 -15.81
N PRO A 558 -13.08 -22.21 -15.81
CA PRO A 558 -12.71 -20.81 -15.93
C PRO A 558 -12.06 -20.29 -14.65
N THR A 559 -11.34 -19.16 -14.75
CA THR A 559 -10.67 -18.54 -13.58
C THR A 559 -11.61 -18.18 -12.43
N SER A 560 -12.88 -17.87 -12.72
CA SER A 560 -13.91 -17.60 -11.71
C SER A 560 -14.21 -18.79 -10.79
N GLU A 561 -13.98 -20.02 -11.27
CA GLU A 561 -14.10 -21.25 -10.48
C GLU A 561 -12.75 -21.72 -9.92
N GLN A 562 -11.64 -21.16 -10.41
CA GLN A 562 -10.29 -21.53 -10.00
C GLN A 562 -9.82 -20.73 -8.77
N TYR A 563 -10.18 -19.45 -8.69
CA TYR A 563 -9.83 -18.57 -7.57
C TYR A 563 -10.78 -17.37 -7.48
N SER A 564 -10.83 -16.75 -6.29
CA SER A 564 -11.63 -15.53 -6.04
C SER A 564 -10.78 -14.30 -5.67
N GLY A 565 -9.46 -14.43 -5.72
CA GLY A 565 -8.51 -13.33 -5.48
C GLY A 565 -8.13 -12.60 -6.76
N ASP A 566 -7.23 -11.63 -6.63
CA ASP A 566 -6.63 -10.90 -7.75
C ASP A 566 -5.58 -11.75 -8.49
N GLY A 567 -6.06 -12.76 -9.23
CA GLY A 567 -5.20 -13.66 -10.01
C GLY A 567 -4.19 -14.45 -9.17
N ILE A 568 -3.12 -14.87 -9.82
CA ILE A 568 -1.97 -15.50 -9.16
C ILE A 568 -1.03 -14.44 -8.61
N ALA A 569 -0.93 -13.28 -9.25
CA ALA A 569 -0.02 -12.24 -8.83
C ALA A 569 -0.41 -11.64 -7.45
N GLY A 570 -1.70 -11.57 -7.12
CA GLY A 570 -2.14 -11.21 -5.77
C GLY A 570 -1.62 -12.14 -4.65
N LYS A 571 -1.25 -13.39 -4.99
CA LYS A 571 -0.69 -14.36 -4.03
C LYS A 571 0.78 -14.08 -3.72
N GLY A 572 1.56 -13.60 -4.69
CA GLY A 572 3.01 -13.40 -4.53
C GLY A 572 3.37 -12.45 -3.39
N ILE A 573 2.62 -11.36 -3.24
CA ILE A 573 2.77 -10.40 -2.14
C ILE A 573 2.60 -11.08 -0.77
N GLY A 574 1.65 -12.03 -0.67
CA GLY A 574 1.40 -12.80 0.55
C GLY A 574 2.59 -13.66 0.98
N TYR A 575 3.37 -14.15 0.02
CA TYR A 575 4.60 -14.91 0.26
C TYR A 575 5.86 -14.02 0.41
N GLY A 576 5.73 -12.70 0.27
CA GLY A 576 6.87 -11.78 0.26
C GLY A 576 7.72 -11.89 -1.02
N ILE A 577 7.12 -12.32 -2.13
CA ILE A 577 7.76 -12.46 -3.44
C ILE A 577 7.54 -11.17 -4.24
N HIS A 578 8.59 -10.66 -4.89
CA HIS A 578 8.46 -9.51 -5.79
C HIS A 578 7.54 -9.91 -6.94
N THR A 579 6.49 -9.13 -7.21
CA THR A 579 5.45 -9.59 -8.12
C THR A 579 5.10 -8.52 -9.14
N ILE A 580 4.90 -8.94 -10.39
CA ILE A 580 4.42 -8.11 -11.50
C ILE A 580 3.40 -8.90 -12.32
N ARG A 581 2.42 -8.20 -12.88
CA ARG A 581 1.49 -8.72 -13.90
C ARG A 581 1.78 -8.03 -15.23
N VAL A 582 1.83 -8.79 -16.32
CA VAL A 582 2.19 -8.31 -17.65
C VAL A 582 1.16 -8.73 -18.70
N ASP A 583 1.05 -7.96 -19.77
CA ASP A 583 0.35 -8.35 -20.98
C ASP A 583 1.16 -9.48 -21.65
N GLY A 584 0.65 -10.71 -21.57
CA GLY A 584 1.31 -11.91 -22.09
C GLY A 584 1.30 -12.02 -23.61
N ASN A 585 0.51 -11.20 -24.30
CA ASN A 585 0.56 -11.09 -25.76
C ASN A 585 1.67 -10.12 -26.20
N ASP A 586 2.33 -9.41 -25.26
CA ASP A 586 3.26 -8.29 -25.53
C ASP A 586 4.67 -8.81 -25.34
N VAL A 587 5.35 -9.11 -26.45
CA VAL A 587 6.72 -9.61 -26.45
C VAL A 587 7.63 -8.67 -25.65
N PHE A 588 7.45 -7.35 -25.76
CA PHE A 588 8.30 -6.38 -25.09
C PHE A 588 8.02 -6.32 -23.59
N ALA A 589 6.73 -6.31 -23.19
CA ALA A 589 6.39 -6.30 -21.77
C ALA A 589 6.87 -7.57 -21.07
N VAL A 590 6.69 -8.73 -21.71
CA VAL A 590 7.20 -10.02 -21.22
C VAL A 590 8.73 -10.02 -21.16
N TYR A 591 9.41 -9.54 -22.20
CA TYR A 591 10.87 -9.46 -22.24
C TYR A 591 11.42 -8.55 -21.14
N ASN A 592 10.92 -7.32 -21.04
CA ASN A 592 11.37 -6.34 -20.06
C ASN A 592 11.15 -6.84 -18.63
N ALA A 593 9.97 -7.38 -18.33
CA ALA A 593 9.67 -7.93 -17.02
C ALA A 593 10.53 -9.15 -16.68
N THR A 594 10.75 -10.06 -17.64
CA THR A 594 11.60 -11.23 -17.41
C THR A 594 13.06 -10.83 -17.22
N LYS A 595 13.56 -9.86 -17.98
CA LYS A 595 14.91 -9.34 -17.86
C LYS A 595 15.15 -8.69 -16.49
N ALA A 596 14.25 -7.80 -16.07
CA ALA A 596 14.32 -7.18 -14.75
C ALA A 596 14.15 -8.22 -13.62
N ALA A 597 13.25 -9.19 -13.80
CA ALA A 597 13.05 -10.27 -12.84
C ALA A 597 14.31 -11.15 -12.70
N ARG A 598 15.03 -11.41 -13.78
CA ARG A 598 16.29 -12.15 -13.75
C ARG A 598 17.36 -11.39 -12.98
N GLU A 599 17.51 -10.09 -13.24
CA GLU A 599 18.45 -9.23 -12.51
C GLU A 599 18.16 -9.24 -11.01
N LEU A 600 16.89 -9.12 -10.61
CA LEU A 600 16.45 -9.23 -9.21
C LEU A 600 16.64 -10.64 -8.63
N ALA A 601 16.32 -11.69 -9.39
CA ALA A 601 16.48 -13.07 -8.96
C ALA A 601 17.94 -13.36 -8.61
N LEU A 602 18.89 -12.90 -9.43
CA LEU A 602 20.32 -13.06 -9.18
C LEU A 602 20.81 -12.38 -7.89
N THR A 603 20.07 -11.41 -7.33
CA THR A 603 20.33 -10.87 -5.99
C THR A 603 19.65 -11.68 -4.87
N ASN A 604 19.31 -12.94 -5.13
CA ASN A 604 18.58 -13.84 -4.24
C ASN A 604 17.21 -13.28 -3.84
N CYS A 605 16.45 -12.72 -4.79
CA CYS A 605 15.10 -12.25 -4.55
C CYS A 605 14.13 -12.98 -5.49
N PRO A 606 13.26 -13.87 -5.00
CA PRO A 606 12.31 -14.55 -5.87
C PRO A 606 11.36 -13.54 -6.51
N VAL A 607 11.02 -13.78 -7.77
CA VAL A 607 10.10 -12.93 -8.55
C VAL A 607 8.97 -13.78 -9.10
N LEU A 608 7.74 -13.28 -9.06
CA LEU A 608 6.57 -13.84 -9.72
C LEU A 608 6.12 -12.91 -10.84
N ILE A 609 6.06 -13.45 -12.06
CA ILE A 609 5.48 -12.80 -13.23
C ILE A 609 4.17 -13.53 -13.55
N GLU A 610 3.05 -12.82 -13.58
CA GLU A 610 1.79 -13.31 -14.14
C GLU A 610 1.59 -12.70 -15.53
N ALA A 611 1.73 -13.51 -16.58
CA ALA A 611 1.46 -13.11 -17.95
C ALA A 611 0.01 -13.41 -18.30
N MET A 612 -0.78 -12.35 -18.52
CA MET A 612 -2.18 -12.45 -18.92
C MET A 612 -2.26 -12.70 -20.43
N THR A 613 -2.80 -13.84 -20.83
CA THR A 613 -2.92 -14.24 -22.24
C THR A 613 -4.28 -14.89 -22.49
N TYR A 614 -4.50 -15.45 -23.66
CA TYR A 614 -5.70 -16.19 -24.00
C TYR A 614 -5.38 -17.48 -24.74
N ARG A 615 -5.98 -18.60 -24.30
CA ARG A 615 -5.76 -19.91 -24.92
C ARG A 615 -6.61 -20.04 -26.17
N LEU A 616 -6.10 -19.63 -27.33
CA LEU A 616 -6.89 -19.66 -28.58
C LEU A 616 -7.25 -21.08 -29.02
N GLY A 617 -6.32 -22.03 -28.86
CA GLY A 617 -6.56 -23.45 -29.15
C GLY A 617 -7.40 -24.15 -28.07
N HIS A 618 -7.75 -25.41 -28.34
CA HIS A 618 -8.27 -26.32 -27.32
C HIS A 618 -7.21 -26.60 -26.22
N HIS A 619 -7.62 -27.21 -25.11
CA HIS A 619 -6.68 -27.62 -24.06
C HIS A 619 -5.67 -28.66 -24.57
N SER A 620 -6.12 -29.59 -25.40
CA SER A 620 -5.29 -30.57 -26.09
C SER A 620 -6.09 -31.18 -27.22
N THR A 621 -5.50 -32.12 -27.94
CA THR A 621 -6.25 -32.95 -28.90
C THR A 621 -7.31 -33.86 -28.25
N SER A 622 -7.27 -34.03 -26.93
CA SER A 622 -8.28 -34.80 -26.18
C SER A 622 -9.43 -33.92 -25.66
N ASP A 623 -9.45 -32.64 -26.01
CA ASP A 623 -10.41 -31.65 -25.54
C ASP A 623 -11.14 -30.99 -26.73
N ASP A 624 -12.41 -30.68 -26.50
CA ASP A 624 -13.20 -29.82 -27.38
C ASP A 624 -13.70 -28.62 -26.58
N SER A 625 -13.06 -27.48 -26.80
CA SER A 625 -13.38 -26.27 -26.05
C SER A 625 -14.67 -25.59 -26.45
N SER A 626 -15.27 -25.96 -27.58
CA SER A 626 -16.58 -25.40 -27.98
C SER A 626 -17.70 -25.80 -27.01
N ALA A 627 -17.48 -26.85 -26.21
CA ALA A 627 -18.42 -27.30 -25.18
C ALA A 627 -18.54 -26.34 -23.98
N TYR A 628 -17.56 -25.47 -23.75
CA TYR A 628 -17.53 -24.61 -22.54
C TYR A 628 -17.02 -23.18 -22.79
N ARG A 629 -16.72 -22.81 -24.04
CA ARG A 629 -16.38 -21.44 -24.45
C ARG A 629 -17.19 -21.04 -25.68
N SER A 630 -17.62 -19.79 -25.70
CA SER A 630 -18.37 -19.26 -26.83
C SER A 630 -17.46 -18.94 -28.02
N ALA A 631 -17.98 -19.09 -29.23
CA ALA A 631 -17.25 -18.70 -30.43
C ALA A 631 -16.98 -17.18 -30.47
N ASP A 632 -17.89 -16.37 -29.92
CA ASP A 632 -17.76 -14.91 -29.86
C ASP A 632 -16.58 -14.48 -28.98
N GLU A 633 -16.42 -15.12 -27.81
CA GLU A 633 -15.28 -14.89 -26.91
C GLU A 633 -13.94 -15.19 -27.62
N VAL A 634 -13.82 -16.35 -28.27
CA VAL A 634 -12.58 -16.72 -28.98
C VAL A 634 -12.30 -15.76 -30.16
N LYS A 635 -13.36 -15.35 -30.86
CA LYS A 635 -13.27 -14.43 -31.99
C LYS A 635 -12.77 -13.06 -31.56
N GLU A 636 -13.23 -12.54 -30.42
CA GLU A 636 -12.77 -11.26 -29.86
C GLU A 636 -11.24 -11.25 -29.69
N TRP A 637 -10.67 -12.30 -29.08
CA TRP A 637 -9.21 -12.41 -28.94
C TRP A 637 -8.48 -12.58 -30.28
N THR A 638 -9.08 -13.33 -31.21
CA THR A 638 -8.50 -13.56 -32.53
C THR A 638 -8.46 -12.29 -33.39
N GLU A 639 -9.44 -11.41 -33.26
CA GLU A 639 -9.54 -10.18 -34.05
C GLU A 639 -8.83 -8.99 -33.39
N LEU A 640 -8.80 -8.93 -32.07
CA LEU A 640 -8.33 -7.74 -31.34
C LEU A 640 -6.88 -7.82 -30.87
N ASP A 641 -6.37 -9.00 -30.49
CA ASP A 641 -5.12 -9.06 -29.71
C ASP A 641 -4.27 -10.34 -29.91
N LEU A 642 -3.87 -10.61 -31.16
CA LEU A 642 -2.94 -11.70 -31.46
C LEU A 642 -1.47 -11.29 -31.27
N PRO A 643 -0.65 -12.04 -30.49
CA PRO A 643 0.75 -11.70 -30.24
C PRO A 643 1.60 -11.62 -31.50
N ILE A 644 1.44 -12.59 -32.41
CA ILE A 644 2.18 -12.65 -33.67
C ILE A 644 1.87 -11.43 -34.54
N LEU A 645 0.60 -11.08 -34.69
CA LEU A 645 0.18 -9.93 -35.50
C LEU A 645 0.66 -8.62 -34.90
N ARG A 646 0.52 -8.45 -33.58
CA ARG A 646 0.97 -7.25 -32.87
C ARG A 646 2.46 -7.02 -33.05
N TYR A 647 3.26 -8.06 -32.91
CA TYR A 647 4.71 -7.98 -33.11
C TYR A 647 5.10 -7.79 -34.59
N ARG A 648 4.35 -8.37 -35.53
CA ARG A 648 4.55 -8.12 -36.97
C ARG A 648 4.38 -6.65 -37.34
N LYS A 649 3.30 -6.02 -36.85
CA LYS A 649 3.03 -4.60 -37.09
C LYS A 649 4.16 -3.71 -36.56
N PHE A 650 4.73 -4.04 -35.40
CA PHE A 650 5.93 -3.37 -34.90
C PHE A 650 7.10 -3.50 -35.90
N LEU A 651 7.42 -4.71 -36.36
CA LEU A 651 8.53 -4.90 -37.30
C LEU A 651 8.30 -4.18 -38.63
N GLU A 652 7.06 -4.17 -39.14
CA GLU A 652 6.67 -3.43 -40.34
C GLU A 652 6.85 -1.91 -40.13
N SER A 653 6.47 -1.38 -38.96
CA SER A 653 6.62 0.05 -38.63
C SER A 653 8.09 0.52 -38.61
N LYS A 654 9.02 -0.37 -38.22
CA LYS A 654 10.47 -0.11 -38.25
C LYS A 654 11.11 -0.38 -39.63
N GLY A 655 10.34 -0.88 -40.61
CA GLY A 655 10.87 -1.32 -41.91
C GLY A 655 11.75 -2.57 -41.82
N TRP A 656 11.60 -3.36 -40.75
CA TRP A 656 12.38 -4.57 -40.49
C TRP A 656 11.71 -5.84 -41.03
N TRP A 657 10.41 -5.79 -41.31
CA TRP A 657 9.68 -6.87 -41.94
C TRP A 657 8.72 -6.33 -43.01
N ASN A 658 8.33 -7.18 -43.95
CA ASN A 658 7.35 -6.83 -44.98
C ASN A 658 6.62 -8.09 -45.47
N MET A 659 5.57 -7.88 -46.27
CA MET A 659 4.71 -8.96 -46.77
C MET A 659 5.46 -10.00 -47.62
N GLU A 660 6.49 -9.60 -48.37
CA GLU A 660 7.25 -10.52 -49.21
C GLU A 660 8.14 -11.44 -48.36
N MET A 661 8.84 -10.86 -47.37
CA MET A 661 9.61 -11.63 -46.38
C MET A 661 8.71 -12.59 -45.61
N ASP A 662 7.51 -12.15 -45.23
CA ASP A 662 6.53 -12.96 -44.51
C ASP A 662 6.12 -14.19 -45.32
N LYS A 663 5.76 -14.01 -46.60
CA LYS A 663 5.40 -15.11 -47.50
C LYS A 663 6.54 -16.09 -47.72
N GLN A 664 7.75 -15.57 -47.98
CA GLN A 664 8.94 -16.40 -48.19
C GLN A 664 9.27 -17.22 -46.94
N TRP A 665 9.24 -16.59 -45.76
CA TRP A 665 9.51 -17.25 -44.48
C TRP A 665 8.47 -18.34 -44.18
N LEU A 666 7.18 -18.01 -44.27
CA LEU A 666 6.10 -18.98 -43.97
C LEU A 666 6.11 -20.16 -44.93
N SER A 667 6.42 -19.94 -46.22
CA SER A 667 6.58 -21.03 -47.18
C SER A 667 7.80 -21.90 -46.84
N LYS A 668 8.93 -21.28 -46.50
CA LYS A 668 10.15 -21.99 -46.12
C LYS A 668 9.93 -22.86 -44.88
N ILE A 669 9.41 -22.27 -43.80
CA ILE A 669 9.27 -22.98 -42.53
C ILE A 669 8.21 -24.09 -42.60
N LYS A 670 7.14 -23.89 -43.38
CA LYS A 670 6.18 -24.97 -43.66
C LYS A 670 6.85 -26.17 -44.32
N SER A 671 7.70 -25.93 -45.32
CA SER A 671 8.46 -27.01 -45.98
C SER A 671 9.43 -27.70 -45.02
N GLU A 672 10.18 -26.96 -44.21
CA GLU A 672 11.10 -27.53 -43.22
C GLU A 672 10.37 -28.38 -42.17
N VAL A 673 9.24 -27.90 -41.63
CA VAL A 673 8.43 -28.68 -40.68
C VAL A 673 7.91 -29.97 -41.32
N LEU A 674 7.41 -29.91 -42.56
CA LEU A 674 6.94 -31.10 -43.28
C LEU A 674 8.09 -32.08 -43.59
N GLU A 675 9.28 -31.57 -43.90
CA GLU A 675 10.46 -32.40 -44.12
C GLU A 675 10.84 -33.16 -42.84
N SER A 676 11.00 -32.46 -41.72
CA SER A 676 11.26 -33.07 -40.41
C SER A 676 10.18 -34.06 -40.01
N PHE A 677 8.92 -33.73 -40.24
CA PHE A 677 7.77 -34.60 -39.97
C PHE A 677 7.86 -35.92 -40.76
N ASN A 678 8.00 -35.83 -42.09
CA ASN A 678 8.09 -36.98 -42.98
C ASN A 678 9.35 -37.83 -42.72
N LYS A 679 10.43 -37.20 -42.24
CA LYS A 679 11.64 -37.89 -41.82
C LYS A 679 11.36 -38.71 -40.56
N ALA A 680 10.81 -38.09 -39.51
CA ALA A 680 10.55 -38.74 -38.23
C ALA A 680 9.57 -39.91 -38.32
N GLU A 681 8.56 -39.82 -39.19
CA GLU A 681 7.57 -40.90 -39.42
C GLU A 681 8.20 -42.20 -39.94
N LYS A 682 9.32 -42.11 -40.66
CA LYS A 682 10.01 -43.28 -41.23
C LYS A 682 11.02 -43.91 -40.26
N VAL A 683 11.29 -43.25 -39.14
CA VAL A 683 12.28 -43.71 -38.16
C VAL A 683 11.63 -44.73 -37.23
N LYS A 684 12.28 -45.88 -37.08
CA LYS A 684 11.85 -46.94 -36.18
C LYS A 684 11.95 -46.53 -34.70
N LYS A 685 11.13 -47.16 -33.86
CA LYS A 685 11.18 -47.07 -32.41
C LYS A 685 12.34 -47.90 -31.85
N LEU A 686 12.81 -47.58 -30.64
CA LEU A 686 13.79 -48.41 -29.93
C LEU A 686 13.25 -49.81 -29.67
N PRO A 687 14.10 -50.85 -29.52
CA PRO A 687 13.66 -52.19 -29.20
C PRO A 687 12.75 -52.24 -27.95
N PRO A 688 11.75 -53.14 -27.89
CA PRO A 688 10.79 -53.18 -26.78
C PRO A 688 11.42 -53.36 -25.40
N ASP A 689 12.57 -54.03 -25.31
CA ASP A 689 13.27 -54.27 -24.04
C ASP A 689 13.94 -53.01 -23.46
N GLU A 690 14.00 -51.91 -24.21
CA GLU A 690 14.44 -50.60 -23.72
C GLU A 690 13.52 -50.06 -22.61
N LEU A 691 12.28 -50.59 -22.50
CA LEU A 691 11.34 -50.23 -21.44
C LEU A 691 11.88 -50.52 -20.03
N PHE A 692 12.85 -51.43 -19.91
CA PHE A 692 13.46 -51.80 -18.62
C PHE A 692 14.70 -50.96 -18.28
N ASN A 693 15.25 -50.23 -19.25
CA ASN A 693 16.43 -49.41 -19.06
C ASN A 693 16.05 -48.06 -18.42
N ASP A 694 16.98 -47.45 -17.69
CA ASP A 694 16.83 -46.16 -16.97
C ASP A 694 15.76 -46.11 -15.86
N VAL A 695 15.15 -47.24 -15.47
CA VAL A 695 14.30 -47.31 -14.26
C VAL A 695 15.14 -47.00 -13.01
N TYR A 696 16.36 -47.52 -12.99
CA TYR A 696 17.43 -47.22 -12.05
C TYR A 696 18.72 -46.99 -12.84
N ALA A 697 19.75 -46.44 -12.19
CA ALA A 697 21.07 -46.28 -12.82
C ALA A 697 21.69 -47.62 -13.25
N GLU A 698 21.51 -48.66 -12.43
CA GLU A 698 21.85 -50.04 -12.76
C GLU A 698 20.59 -50.90 -12.70
N ILE A 699 20.39 -51.79 -13.68
CA ILE A 699 19.19 -52.63 -13.74
C ILE A 699 19.26 -53.69 -12.63
N PRO A 700 18.32 -53.70 -11.66
CA PRO A 700 18.25 -54.72 -10.63
C PRO A 700 18.01 -56.13 -11.21
N GLU A 701 18.46 -57.18 -10.52
CA GLU A 701 18.30 -58.58 -10.97
C GLU A 701 16.85 -58.96 -11.26
N ALA A 702 15.89 -58.45 -10.48
CA ALA A 702 14.47 -58.68 -10.72
C ALA A 702 14.02 -58.10 -12.08
N LEU A 703 14.49 -56.89 -12.44
CA LEU A 703 14.19 -56.25 -13.73
C LEU A 703 14.93 -56.94 -14.89
N LYS A 704 16.17 -57.43 -14.68
CA LYS A 704 16.87 -58.26 -15.67
C LYS A 704 16.08 -59.53 -15.98
N LYS A 705 15.52 -60.19 -14.96
CA LYS A 705 14.69 -61.39 -15.15
C LYS A 705 13.44 -61.07 -15.98
N GLN A 706 12.73 -59.99 -15.65
CA GLN A 706 11.56 -59.54 -16.42
C GLN A 706 11.91 -59.19 -17.87
N LYS A 707 13.07 -58.55 -18.09
CA LYS A 707 13.60 -58.28 -19.42
C LYS A 707 13.81 -59.56 -20.23
N THR A 708 14.44 -60.57 -19.64
CA THR A 708 14.60 -61.90 -20.28
C THR A 708 13.26 -62.59 -20.54
N GLU A 709 12.31 -62.49 -19.60
CA GLU A 709 10.95 -63.03 -19.77
C GLU A 709 10.24 -62.39 -20.97
N LEU A 710 10.36 -61.07 -21.15
CA LEU A 710 9.81 -60.37 -22.33
C LEU A 710 10.47 -60.88 -23.63
N LEU A 711 11.79 -60.97 -23.67
CA LEU A 711 12.49 -61.43 -24.88
C LEU A 711 12.08 -62.85 -25.28
N ASN A 712 12.00 -63.77 -24.31
CA ASN A 712 11.51 -65.13 -24.54
C ASN A 712 10.04 -65.16 -25.00
N HIS A 713 9.21 -64.25 -24.47
CA HIS A 713 7.82 -64.12 -24.88
C HIS A 713 7.70 -63.62 -26.33
N LEU A 714 8.50 -62.62 -26.72
CA LEU A 714 8.52 -62.09 -28.09
C LEU A 714 9.11 -63.08 -29.09
N GLU A 715 10.06 -63.92 -28.70
CA GLU A 715 10.55 -65.01 -29.55
C GLU A 715 9.45 -66.03 -29.84
N LYS A 716 8.61 -66.35 -28.85
CA LYS A 716 7.56 -67.37 -28.98
C LYS A 716 6.24 -66.86 -29.57
N TYR A 717 5.90 -65.60 -29.31
CA TYR A 717 4.58 -65.01 -29.61
C TYR A 717 4.68 -63.69 -30.39
N GLY A 718 5.85 -63.36 -30.95
CA GLY A 718 6.09 -62.09 -31.65
C GLY A 718 5.12 -61.83 -32.81
N GLU A 719 4.61 -62.87 -33.45
CA GLU A 719 3.59 -62.76 -34.51
C GLU A 719 2.25 -62.18 -34.03
N LYS A 720 2.01 -62.15 -32.71
CA LYS A 720 0.84 -61.51 -32.09
C LYS A 720 1.03 -60.01 -31.86
N TYR A 721 2.22 -59.48 -32.09
CA TYR A 721 2.55 -58.06 -31.93
C TYR A 721 2.89 -57.47 -33.30
N PRO A 722 1.89 -57.14 -34.14
CA PRO A 722 2.12 -56.69 -35.52
C PRO A 722 2.92 -55.39 -35.59
N GLU A 723 2.87 -54.55 -34.55
CA GLU A 723 3.65 -53.32 -34.49
C GLU A 723 5.17 -53.53 -34.32
N LEU A 724 5.65 -54.74 -34.01
CA LEU A 724 7.09 -55.01 -33.84
C LEU A 724 7.90 -54.67 -35.09
N GLU A 725 7.30 -54.67 -36.28
CA GLU A 725 7.98 -54.25 -37.50
C GLU A 725 8.47 -52.79 -37.47
N ASN A 726 7.79 -51.94 -36.68
CA ASN A 726 8.12 -50.53 -36.47
C ASN A 726 9.20 -50.31 -35.40
N PHE A 727 9.61 -51.37 -34.70
CA PHE A 727 10.69 -51.34 -33.70
C PHE A 727 12.00 -51.81 -34.35
N GLU A 728 13.13 -51.32 -33.84
CA GLU A 728 14.42 -51.92 -34.15
C GLU A 728 14.50 -53.35 -33.62
N LYS A 729 15.36 -54.15 -34.28
CA LYS A 729 15.57 -55.55 -33.91
C LYS A 729 16.54 -55.68 -32.74
#